data_AF-A0A923YUL9-F1
#
_entry.id   AF-A0A923YUL9-F1
#
_cell.length_a   1.000
_cell.length_b   1.000
_cell.length_c   1.000
_cell.angle_alpha   90.00
_cell.angle_beta   90.00
_cell.angle_gamma   90.00
#
_symmetry.space_group_name_H-M   'P 1'
#
loop_
_entity.id
_entity.type
_entity.pdbx_description
1 polymer ?
#
loop_
_entity_poly.entity_id
_entity_poly.type
_entity_poly.pdbx_seq_one_letter_code
_entity_poly.pdbx_strand_id
1 'polypeptide(L)'
;FVDGKHLSRGSVLQATNQLLPVGASFFPAVDALPAYQYAFGIARDEATGAPRFGPPATHERELIVPVDRPSANDALVYMLTSEVNFNDIWALTGIPVSPFDGHENDYQTTGSGGVGLVAALGSEARAEGRLKVGDLVAVYSGTNDLLSPQVGRDPMFADFAIQGYETPTGSHAQFLTVQAPQLHSVPGDLTLEQAGSYILNLGTVWRALFTTLDIEGGRTIFVEGAATGTGHDAMKTSSKTGLSVTGLVSSPARAEYVRSEGAVGAIDRTDPRWAAAFTAVPEDDVASWEAAGEPILAEYRALNGGKLADYAVSHAGETAFPRSFQLLGDGGVLAFYGASSGYHFTFVGKAGSVAPEAALRRARVRAGEAVLLFYGPRSTALLDETGLEMIEAARTVQARTVVVTTTDGQREFIQSLGFEDALAGVVSLEDIARREGKNFAWPDAMPRLPDAKGDIEAFRASVRDYQDKTLKPFGSAVGKLLRSPDNPRGAPDLVLERAGQDTLGVTTALVKPFTGRVVYAEDMAHKRYSFYAPQVWTRQRRIVMPTAEIRGTHLCNSYEVTRMNDMIAAGLLEVTEPTMVPWADLPAAHQAMWDNKHTGATYVVNHALPEAGLRGKDALLEAWAARDAADGGHNK
;
A
#
# COMPACT_ATOMS: atom_id res chain seq x y z
N PHE A 1 -20.72 21.62 -10.69
CA PHE A 1 -19.40 21.84 -10.02
C PHE A 1 -18.21 22.05 -10.97
N VAL A 2 -18.31 21.73 -12.27
CA VAL A 2 -17.19 21.72 -13.23
C VAL A 2 -17.51 22.50 -14.52
N ASP A 3 -18.78 22.83 -14.77
CA ASP A 3 -19.24 23.18 -16.11
C ASP A 3 -19.15 24.69 -16.39
N GLY A 4 -19.60 25.16 -17.57
CA GLY A 4 -19.35 26.50 -18.15
C GLY A 4 -19.71 27.75 -17.32
N LYS A 5 -20.11 27.59 -16.06
CA LYS A 5 -20.29 28.62 -15.04
C LYS A 5 -19.21 28.61 -13.94
N HIS A 6 -18.20 27.73 -13.99
CA HIS A 6 -17.14 27.63 -12.97
C HIS A 6 -16.42 28.96 -12.76
N LEU A 7 -15.86 29.52 -13.83
CA LEU A 7 -15.14 30.80 -13.79
C LEU A 7 -16.05 31.93 -13.29
N SER A 8 -17.27 32.04 -13.82
CA SER A 8 -18.20 33.11 -13.41
C SER A 8 -18.65 32.97 -11.96
N ARG A 9 -18.91 31.76 -11.48
CA ARG A 9 -19.20 31.49 -10.06
C ARG A 9 -18.00 31.84 -9.18
N GLY A 10 -16.79 31.44 -9.58
CA GLY A 10 -15.55 31.75 -8.87
C GLY A 10 -15.37 33.25 -8.69
N SER A 11 -15.49 34.03 -9.77
CA SER A 11 -15.37 35.49 -9.71
C SER A 11 -16.43 36.14 -8.80
N VAL A 12 -17.67 35.66 -8.80
CA VAL A 12 -18.73 36.18 -7.91
C VAL A 12 -18.44 35.87 -6.44
N LEU A 13 -17.97 34.66 -6.13
CA LEU A 13 -17.65 34.26 -4.76
C LEU A 13 -16.41 34.99 -4.23
N GLN A 14 -15.41 35.22 -5.08
CA GLN A 14 -14.23 36.03 -4.73
C GLN A 14 -14.63 37.48 -4.46
N ALA A 15 -15.45 38.09 -5.33
CA ALA A 15 -15.92 39.46 -5.13
C ALA A 15 -16.79 39.66 -3.88
N THR A 16 -17.30 38.57 -3.29
CA THR A 16 -18.10 38.57 -2.05
C THR A 16 -17.36 38.02 -0.84
N ASN A 17 -16.03 37.84 -0.93
CA ASN A 17 -15.16 37.28 0.12
C ASN A 17 -15.62 35.91 0.65
N GLN A 18 -16.32 35.14 -0.18
CA GLN A 18 -16.76 33.78 0.15
C GLN A 18 -15.78 32.71 -0.37
N LEU A 19 -14.79 33.11 -1.17
CA LEU A 19 -13.78 32.25 -1.79
C LEU A 19 -12.48 33.06 -1.92
N LEU A 20 -11.36 32.50 -1.46
CA LEU A 20 -10.05 33.12 -1.67
C LEU A 20 -9.50 32.75 -3.05
N PRO A 21 -8.81 33.67 -3.77
CA PRO A 21 -8.09 33.28 -4.97
C PRO A 21 -6.99 32.25 -4.63
N VAL A 22 -6.67 31.37 -5.57
CA VAL A 22 -5.50 30.47 -5.42
C VAL A 22 -4.24 31.32 -5.29
N GLY A 23 -3.36 30.97 -4.35
CA GLY A 23 -2.17 31.76 -4.05
C GLY A 23 -2.36 32.89 -3.04
N ALA A 24 -3.58 33.15 -2.57
CA ALA A 24 -3.84 34.18 -1.56
C ALA A 24 -2.95 34.02 -0.32
N SER A 25 -2.53 35.13 0.28
CA SER A 25 -2.01 35.09 1.65
C SER A 25 -3.14 34.68 2.61
N PHE A 26 -2.82 33.92 3.65
CA PHE A 26 -3.76 33.63 4.74
C PHE A 26 -3.06 33.72 6.09
N PHE A 27 -3.51 34.63 6.93
CA PHE A 27 -2.99 34.90 8.27
C PHE A 27 -3.92 34.26 9.32
N PRO A 28 -3.58 33.08 9.87
CA PRO A 28 -4.46 32.38 10.81
C PRO A 28 -4.79 33.23 12.04
N ALA A 29 -6.03 33.12 12.52
CA ALA A 29 -6.63 33.94 13.58
C ALA A 29 -6.86 35.44 13.25
N VAL A 30 -6.42 35.92 12.08
CA VAL A 30 -6.71 37.28 11.58
C VAL A 30 -7.75 37.22 10.47
N ASP A 31 -7.50 36.39 9.46
CA ASP A 31 -8.37 36.30 8.28
C ASP A 31 -9.60 35.45 8.55
N ALA A 32 -10.73 35.86 7.97
CA ALA A 32 -11.97 35.11 8.04
C ALA A 32 -11.87 33.84 7.17
N LEU A 33 -12.40 32.73 7.67
CA LEU A 33 -12.51 31.51 6.87
C LEU A 33 -13.54 31.72 5.74
N PRO A 34 -13.19 31.44 4.48
CA PRO A 34 -14.14 31.51 3.38
C PRO A 34 -15.17 30.37 3.48
N ALA A 35 -16.33 30.56 2.85
CA ALA A 35 -17.38 29.54 2.80
C ALA A 35 -17.08 28.44 1.76
N TYR A 36 -16.34 28.80 0.71
CA TYR A 36 -15.96 27.93 -0.40
C TYR A 36 -14.46 28.01 -0.66
N GLN A 37 -13.96 27.00 -1.37
CA GLN A 37 -12.58 26.87 -1.78
C GLN A 37 -12.46 26.25 -3.18
N TYR A 38 -11.31 26.46 -3.80
CA TYR A 38 -10.87 25.69 -4.95
C TYR A 38 -10.23 24.37 -4.50
N ALA A 39 -10.52 23.31 -5.25
CA ALA A 39 -9.92 21.99 -5.07
C ALA A 39 -9.85 21.25 -6.40
N PHE A 40 -8.94 20.29 -6.54
CA PHE A 40 -8.90 19.37 -7.69
C PHE A 40 -9.51 18.02 -7.35
N GLY A 41 -10.19 17.43 -8.34
CA GLY A 41 -10.70 16.07 -8.25
C GLY A 41 -11.74 15.73 -9.30
N ILE A 42 -12.64 14.80 -8.94
CA ILE A 42 -13.73 14.30 -9.78
C ILE A 42 -15.07 14.72 -9.19
N ALA A 43 -16.03 15.08 -10.04
CA ALA A 43 -17.41 15.28 -9.66
C ALA A 43 -18.32 14.32 -10.42
N ARG A 44 -19.45 13.95 -9.81
CA ARG A 44 -20.54 13.28 -10.51
C ARG A 44 -21.05 14.16 -11.65
N ASP A 45 -21.48 13.52 -12.72
CA ASP A 45 -22.16 14.17 -13.83
C ASP A 45 -23.57 14.60 -13.38
N GLU A 46 -23.94 15.86 -13.63
CA GLU A 46 -25.19 16.43 -13.12
C GLU A 46 -26.44 15.80 -13.77
N ALA A 47 -26.32 15.23 -14.97
CA ALA A 47 -27.45 14.62 -15.69
C ALA A 47 -27.64 13.14 -15.33
N THR A 48 -26.55 12.40 -15.12
CA THR A 48 -26.56 10.94 -14.94
C THR A 48 -26.25 10.48 -13.51
N GLY A 49 -25.63 11.33 -12.68
CA GLY A 49 -25.16 10.98 -11.34
C GLY A 49 -23.90 10.07 -11.32
N ALA A 50 -23.38 9.70 -12.49
CA ALA A 50 -22.19 8.86 -12.60
C ALA A 50 -20.91 9.67 -12.32
N PRO A 51 -19.93 9.13 -11.59
CA PRO A 51 -18.63 9.77 -11.45
C PRO A 51 -17.94 9.97 -12.81
N ARG A 52 -17.41 11.17 -13.06
CA ARG A 52 -16.71 11.50 -14.32
C ARG A 52 -15.24 11.07 -14.29
N PHE A 53 -14.98 9.79 -14.05
CA PHE A 53 -13.64 9.22 -14.08
C PHE A 53 -12.99 9.33 -15.46
N GLY A 54 -11.67 9.40 -15.51
CA GLY A 54 -10.92 9.33 -16.77
C GLY A 54 -9.46 9.75 -16.61
N PRO A 55 -8.73 9.95 -17.73
CA PRO A 55 -7.33 10.37 -17.69
C PRO A 55 -7.16 11.70 -16.96
N PRO A 56 -6.20 11.82 -16.01
CA PRO A 56 -6.03 13.02 -15.18
C PRO A 56 -6.01 14.32 -15.98
N ALA A 57 -5.22 14.40 -17.05
CA ALA A 57 -5.08 15.61 -17.88
C ALA A 57 -6.41 16.17 -18.44
N THR A 58 -7.47 15.36 -18.48
CA THR A 58 -8.77 15.74 -19.05
C THR A 58 -9.94 15.62 -18.08
N HIS A 59 -9.79 14.90 -16.97
CA HIS A 59 -10.89 14.60 -16.05
C HIS A 59 -10.64 15.09 -14.62
N GLU A 60 -9.38 15.31 -14.23
CA GLU A 60 -9.07 16.08 -13.03
C GLU A 60 -9.39 17.54 -13.28
N ARG A 61 -10.35 18.08 -12.53
CA ARG A 61 -10.88 19.43 -12.75
C ARG A 61 -10.82 20.23 -11.47
N GLU A 62 -10.54 21.52 -11.63
CA GLU A 62 -10.70 22.47 -10.53
C GLU A 62 -12.19 22.64 -10.24
N LEU A 63 -12.56 22.44 -8.98
CA LEU A 63 -13.90 22.47 -8.44
C LEU A 63 -14.02 23.64 -7.46
N ILE A 64 -15.24 24.16 -7.28
CA ILE A 64 -15.59 25.02 -6.14
C ILE A 64 -16.40 24.20 -5.15
N VAL A 65 -15.78 23.87 -4.01
CA VAL A 65 -16.33 23.01 -2.95
C VAL A 65 -16.42 23.78 -1.63
N PRO A 66 -17.27 23.37 -0.66
CA PRO A 66 -17.32 24.02 0.64
C PRO A 66 -16.01 23.87 1.43
N VAL A 67 -15.77 24.80 2.35
CA VAL A 67 -14.75 24.64 3.41
C VAL A 67 -15.39 23.96 4.61
N ASP A 68 -14.89 22.77 4.93
CA ASP A 68 -15.37 22.00 6.08
C ASP A 68 -14.95 22.64 7.40
N ARG A 69 -15.72 22.39 8.45
CA ARG A 69 -15.37 22.77 9.83
C ARG A 69 -14.78 21.56 10.55
N PRO A 70 -13.70 21.74 11.33
CA PRO A 70 -13.08 20.63 12.03
C PRO A 70 -14.02 20.09 13.12
N SER A 71 -14.12 18.76 13.23
CA SER A 71 -14.72 18.10 14.38
C SER A 71 -13.85 18.27 15.63
N ALA A 72 -14.30 17.73 16.77
CA ALA A 72 -13.64 17.93 18.06
C ALA A 72 -12.15 17.50 18.09
N ASN A 73 -11.80 16.40 17.42
CA ASN A 73 -10.43 15.87 17.34
C ASN A 73 -9.65 16.33 16.09
N ASP A 74 -10.23 17.22 15.29
CA ASP A 74 -9.68 17.60 14.00
C ASP A 74 -9.09 19.02 14.02
N ALA A 75 -8.30 19.31 12.99
CA ALA A 75 -7.80 20.62 12.65
C ALA A 75 -8.24 20.98 11.22
N LEU A 76 -8.44 22.27 10.97
CA LEU A 76 -8.53 22.81 9.61
C LEU A 76 -7.19 23.41 9.24
N VAL A 77 -6.66 23.06 8.07
CA VAL A 77 -5.34 23.49 7.59
C VAL A 77 -5.52 24.28 6.30
N TYR A 78 -4.89 25.45 6.21
CA TYR A 78 -4.69 26.16 4.95
C TYR A 78 -3.47 25.58 4.23
N MET A 79 -3.68 24.93 3.09
CA MET A 79 -2.65 24.21 2.36
C MET A 79 -1.75 25.19 1.59
N LEU A 80 -0.44 25.04 1.76
CA LEU A 80 0.57 25.80 1.01
C LEU A 80 1.06 25.00 -0.20
N THR A 81 1.13 23.67 -0.04
CA THR A 81 1.44 22.71 -1.08
C THR A 81 0.71 21.39 -0.81
N SER A 82 0.65 20.51 -1.81
CA SER A 82 0.34 19.09 -1.58
C SER A 82 1.21 18.13 -2.37
N GLU A 83 1.41 16.94 -1.79
CA GLU A 83 2.12 15.83 -2.42
C GLU A 83 1.33 15.31 -3.62
N VAL A 84 2.03 14.97 -4.71
CA VAL A 84 1.44 14.42 -5.94
C VAL A 84 1.80 12.94 -6.03
N ASN A 85 0.83 12.06 -5.76
CA ASN A 85 1.06 10.64 -5.51
C ASN A 85 0.29 9.74 -6.51
N PHE A 86 0.69 8.48 -6.61
CA PHE A 86 0.02 7.52 -7.52
C PHE A 86 -1.39 7.15 -7.06
N ASN A 87 -1.68 7.21 -5.76
CA ASN A 87 -3.02 6.95 -5.23
C ASN A 87 -4.05 7.98 -5.70
N ASP A 88 -3.63 9.23 -5.90
CA ASP A 88 -4.47 10.27 -6.52
C ASP A 88 -4.95 9.81 -7.90
N ILE A 89 -4.04 9.29 -8.73
CA ILE A 89 -4.35 8.79 -10.08
C ILE A 89 -5.32 7.62 -10.03
N TRP A 90 -5.18 6.70 -9.07
CA TRP A 90 -6.10 5.57 -8.90
C TRP A 90 -7.52 6.04 -8.53
N ALA A 91 -7.66 7.07 -7.68
CA ALA A 91 -8.96 7.67 -7.36
C ALA A 91 -9.55 8.45 -8.55
N LEU A 92 -8.74 9.26 -9.23
CA LEU A 92 -9.16 10.05 -10.41
C LEU A 92 -9.64 9.15 -11.56
N THR A 93 -9.00 8.00 -11.75
CA THR A 93 -9.36 7.03 -12.80
C THR A 93 -10.47 6.06 -12.38
N GLY A 94 -10.75 5.93 -11.07
CA GLY A 94 -11.69 4.95 -10.53
C GLY A 94 -11.22 3.51 -10.65
N ILE A 95 -9.92 3.29 -10.90
CA ILE A 95 -9.31 1.99 -11.13
C ILE A 95 -8.49 1.60 -9.90
N PRO A 96 -8.66 0.39 -9.35
CA PRO A 96 -9.67 -0.62 -9.67
C PRO A 96 -11.04 -0.38 -9.01
N VAL A 97 -11.09 0.53 -8.03
CA VAL A 97 -12.23 0.76 -7.14
C VAL A 97 -12.60 2.23 -7.23
N SER A 98 -13.92 2.50 -7.23
CA SER A 98 -14.45 3.85 -7.23
C SER A 98 -14.35 4.45 -5.82
N PRO A 99 -13.69 5.61 -5.61
CA PRO A 99 -13.65 6.26 -4.29
C PRO A 99 -15.05 6.67 -3.81
N PHE A 100 -15.96 6.95 -4.75
CA PHE A 100 -17.37 7.26 -4.48
C PHE A 100 -18.16 6.10 -3.87
N ASP A 101 -17.63 4.88 -3.84
CA ASP A 101 -18.29 3.75 -3.17
C ASP A 101 -18.12 3.82 -1.64
N GLY A 102 -17.18 4.65 -1.16
CA GLY A 102 -16.90 4.86 0.26
C GLY A 102 -17.66 6.03 0.89
N HIS A 103 -18.38 6.84 0.11
CA HIS A 103 -19.07 8.03 0.62
C HIS A 103 -20.19 8.55 -0.31
N GLU A 104 -21.05 9.42 0.24
CA GLU A 104 -22.23 9.93 -0.47
C GLU A 104 -22.03 11.31 -1.14
N ASN A 105 -20.84 11.92 -1.04
CA ASN A 105 -20.58 13.21 -1.70
C ASN A 105 -20.72 13.14 -3.23
N ASP A 106 -21.14 14.25 -3.83
CA ASP A 106 -21.19 14.44 -5.29
C ASP A 106 -19.83 14.77 -5.92
N TYR A 107 -18.78 14.86 -5.11
CA TYR A 107 -17.42 15.09 -5.53
C TYR A 107 -16.43 14.30 -4.66
N GLN A 108 -15.26 14.06 -5.24
CA GLN A 108 -14.07 13.51 -4.61
C GLN A 108 -12.95 14.52 -4.82
N THR A 109 -12.27 14.96 -3.77
CA THR A 109 -10.98 15.67 -3.91
C THR A 109 -9.83 14.76 -3.49
N THR A 110 -8.78 14.72 -4.31
CA THR A 110 -7.60 13.88 -4.07
C THR A 110 -6.49 14.66 -3.35
N GLY A 111 -5.33 14.05 -3.15
CA GLY A 111 -4.19 14.62 -2.46
C GLY A 111 -3.99 13.97 -1.09
N SER A 112 -2.82 13.37 -0.92
CA SER A 112 -2.44 12.65 0.31
C SER A 112 -1.13 13.19 0.87
N GLY A 113 -1.20 14.34 1.55
CA GLY A 113 -0.06 14.99 2.21
C GLY A 113 0.24 16.38 1.68
N GLY A 114 1.22 17.06 2.27
CA GLY A 114 1.57 18.45 1.95
C GLY A 114 2.09 19.22 3.15
N VAL A 115 2.28 20.53 2.98
CA VAL A 115 2.57 21.45 4.08
C VAL A 115 1.52 22.56 4.13
N GLY A 116 1.17 23.00 5.33
CA GLY A 116 0.12 23.98 5.54
C GLY A 116 0.23 24.74 6.86
N LEU A 117 -0.67 25.70 7.04
CA LEU A 117 -0.85 26.45 8.29
C LEU A 117 -2.13 26.00 8.99
N VAL A 118 -2.06 25.73 10.30
CA VAL A 118 -3.27 25.42 11.08
C VAL A 118 -4.20 26.64 11.11
N ALA A 119 -5.35 26.56 10.46
CA ALA A 119 -6.34 27.62 10.36
C ALA A 119 -7.36 27.58 11.52
N ALA A 120 -7.76 26.38 11.96
CA ALA A 120 -8.66 26.19 13.10
C ALA A 120 -8.41 24.84 13.80
N LEU A 121 -8.88 24.72 15.04
CA LEU A 121 -8.77 23.50 15.86
C LEU A 121 -10.11 23.18 16.52
N GLY A 122 -10.48 21.91 16.49
CA GLY A 122 -11.54 21.33 17.31
C GLY A 122 -11.26 21.45 18.82
N SER A 123 -12.28 21.18 19.64
CA SER A 123 -12.18 21.34 21.10
C SER A 123 -11.11 20.46 21.73
N GLU A 124 -11.06 19.18 21.35
CA GLU A 124 -10.12 18.21 21.93
C GLU A 124 -8.71 18.41 21.36
N ALA A 125 -8.58 18.69 20.06
CA ALA A 125 -7.29 19.04 19.46
C ALA A 125 -6.69 20.29 20.12
N ARG A 126 -7.53 21.27 20.49
CA ARG A 126 -7.11 22.44 21.26
C ARG A 126 -6.76 22.08 22.70
N ALA A 127 -7.53 21.20 23.34
CA ALA A 127 -7.30 20.79 24.73
C ALA A 127 -6.02 19.94 24.88
N GLU A 128 -5.65 19.15 23.88
CA GLU A 128 -4.38 18.41 23.81
C GLU A 128 -3.17 19.36 23.96
N GLY A 129 -3.27 20.57 23.40
CA GLY A 129 -2.26 21.63 23.54
C GLY A 129 -0.99 21.43 22.71
N ARG A 130 -0.88 20.34 21.95
CA ARG A 130 0.24 20.05 21.03
C ARG A 130 0.24 20.95 19.80
N LEU A 131 -0.94 21.26 19.25
CA LEU A 131 -1.13 22.10 18.07
C LEU A 131 -1.72 23.46 18.44
N LYS A 132 -1.38 24.49 17.67
CA LYS A 132 -1.92 25.84 17.79
C LYS A 132 -2.33 26.38 16.43
N VAL A 133 -3.35 27.25 16.43
CA VAL A 133 -3.71 28.03 15.24
C VAL A 133 -2.49 28.87 14.83
N GLY A 134 -2.11 28.76 13.56
CA GLY A 134 -0.93 29.39 12.99
C GLY A 134 0.32 28.51 12.93
N ASP A 135 0.32 27.29 13.48
CA ASP A 135 1.48 26.41 13.34
C ASP A 135 1.69 26.00 11.88
N LEU A 136 2.95 25.99 11.44
CA LEU A 136 3.36 25.41 10.16
C LEU A 136 3.55 23.91 10.34
N VAL A 137 2.81 23.12 9.58
CA VAL A 137 2.68 21.67 9.77
C VAL A 137 2.81 20.93 8.46
N ALA A 138 3.51 19.80 8.50
CA ALA A 138 3.48 18.79 7.45
C ALA A 138 2.33 17.81 7.72
N VAL A 139 1.67 17.35 6.65
CA VAL A 139 0.44 16.55 6.71
C VAL A 139 0.72 15.09 6.36
N TYR A 140 0.49 14.20 7.33
CA TYR A 140 0.42 12.76 7.13
C TYR A 140 -1.00 12.35 6.68
N SER A 141 -1.10 11.44 5.72
CA SER A 141 -2.37 11.11 5.06
C SER A 141 -3.22 10.04 5.77
N GLY A 142 -2.68 9.29 6.72
CA GLY A 142 -3.43 8.18 7.31
C GLY A 142 -4.40 8.64 8.40
N THR A 143 -5.61 8.10 8.34
CA THR A 143 -6.70 8.31 9.30
C THR A 143 -7.09 6.98 9.90
N ASN A 144 -7.60 6.99 11.14
CA ASN A 144 -8.08 5.79 11.82
C ASN A 144 -9.14 6.12 12.87
N ASP A 145 -9.78 5.10 13.43
CA ASP A 145 -10.57 5.26 14.67
C ASP A 145 -9.62 5.51 15.85
N LEU A 146 -9.39 6.79 16.15
CA LEU A 146 -8.45 7.25 17.19
C LEU A 146 -8.77 6.71 18.59
N LEU A 147 -10.03 6.36 18.86
CA LEU A 147 -10.50 5.96 20.19
C LEU A 147 -10.58 4.43 20.34
N SER A 148 -10.33 3.69 19.27
CA SER A 148 -10.28 2.23 19.31
C SER A 148 -9.12 1.73 20.19
N PRO A 149 -9.32 0.76 21.09
CA PRO A 149 -8.22 0.14 21.83
C PRO A 149 -7.16 -0.53 20.93
N GLN A 150 -7.49 -0.83 19.67
CA GLN A 150 -6.54 -1.43 18.72
C GLN A 150 -5.40 -0.49 18.36
N VAL A 151 -5.56 0.83 18.54
CA VAL A 151 -4.49 1.81 18.30
C VAL A 151 -3.26 1.54 19.18
N GLY A 152 -3.44 0.91 20.35
CA GLY A 152 -2.32 0.50 21.21
C GLY A 152 -1.47 -0.63 20.62
N ARG A 153 -1.94 -1.32 19.57
CA ARG A 153 -1.13 -2.26 18.78
C ARG A 153 -0.51 -1.54 17.59
N ASP A 154 -1.34 -1.00 16.71
CA ASP A 154 -0.95 -0.20 15.56
C ASP A 154 -2.20 0.57 15.08
N PRO A 155 -2.16 1.91 14.96
CA PRO A 155 -3.27 2.69 14.39
C PRO A 155 -3.72 2.20 13.01
N MET A 156 -2.83 1.58 12.24
CA MET A 156 -3.17 0.99 10.93
C MET A 156 -4.18 -0.16 11.01
N PHE A 157 -4.40 -0.74 12.20
CA PHE A 157 -5.31 -1.87 12.39
C PHE A 157 -6.70 -1.43 12.87
N ALA A 158 -6.91 -0.12 13.06
CA ALA A 158 -8.09 0.47 13.66
C ALA A 158 -8.89 1.27 12.63
N ASP A 159 -9.54 0.58 11.68
CA ASP A 159 -10.34 1.22 10.62
C ASP A 159 -9.56 2.29 9.85
N PHE A 160 -8.38 1.89 9.38
CA PHE A 160 -7.44 2.77 8.72
C PHE A 160 -7.89 3.13 7.29
N ALA A 161 -7.73 4.41 6.92
CA ALA A 161 -7.97 4.90 5.56
C ALA A 161 -6.95 5.99 5.17
N ILE A 162 -6.55 6.02 3.90
CA ILE A 162 -5.67 7.06 3.35
C ILE A 162 -6.51 8.24 2.85
N GLN A 163 -6.33 9.40 3.46
CA GLN A 163 -7.06 10.62 3.13
C GLN A 163 -6.80 11.07 1.68
N GLY A 164 -7.86 11.46 0.97
CA GLY A 164 -7.85 11.84 -0.44
C GLY A 164 -7.95 10.66 -1.42
N TYR A 165 -7.68 9.43 -0.97
CA TYR A 165 -7.83 8.21 -1.77
C TYR A 165 -9.03 7.37 -1.32
N GLU A 166 -9.15 7.12 -0.01
CA GLU A 166 -10.20 6.31 0.62
C GLU A 166 -11.20 7.18 1.42
N THR A 167 -11.05 8.51 1.36
CA THR A 167 -11.92 9.49 2.02
C THR A 167 -12.44 10.51 1.01
N PRO A 168 -13.54 11.23 1.30
CA PRO A 168 -14.20 12.11 0.32
C PRO A 168 -13.37 13.33 -0.09
N THR A 169 -12.49 13.79 0.80
CA THR A 169 -11.66 14.98 0.60
C THR A 169 -10.19 14.71 0.88
N GLY A 170 -9.33 15.43 0.17
CA GLY A 170 -7.87 15.36 0.21
C GLY A 170 -7.17 16.71 0.04
N SER A 171 -5.84 16.69 0.07
CA SER A 171 -4.98 17.87 0.17
C SER A 171 -4.78 18.66 -1.12
N HIS A 172 -5.34 18.25 -2.26
CA HIS A 172 -5.41 19.09 -3.46
C HIS A 172 -6.56 20.10 -3.35
N ALA A 173 -6.57 20.88 -2.27
CA ALA A 173 -7.58 21.87 -1.93
C ALA A 173 -6.93 23.00 -1.12
N GLN A 174 -7.49 24.21 -1.16
CA GLN A 174 -6.94 25.35 -0.40
C GLN A 174 -7.02 25.13 1.12
N PHE A 175 -8.04 24.40 1.59
CA PHE A 175 -8.27 24.05 2.98
C PHE A 175 -8.61 22.57 3.13
N LEU A 176 -8.03 21.91 4.13
CA LEU A 176 -8.27 20.51 4.44
C LEU A 176 -8.56 20.32 5.93
N THR A 177 -9.62 19.56 6.24
CA THR A 177 -9.86 19.07 7.61
C THR A 177 -9.10 17.77 7.81
N VAL A 178 -8.33 17.66 8.89
CA VAL A 178 -7.50 16.49 9.21
C VAL A 178 -7.62 16.13 10.69
N GLN A 179 -7.47 14.86 11.04
CA GLN A 179 -7.33 14.43 12.43
C GLN A 179 -6.06 15.04 13.04
N ALA A 180 -6.08 15.43 14.31
CA ALA A 180 -4.91 16.06 14.95
C ALA A 180 -3.59 15.25 14.79
N PRO A 181 -3.55 13.91 14.90
CA PRO A 181 -2.32 13.12 14.71
C PRO A 181 -1.78 13.09 13.27
N GLN A 182 -2.51 13.64 12.29
CA GLN A 182 -1.99 13.84 10.94
C GLN A 182 -1.00 15.00 10.84
N LEU A 183 -0.94 15.87 11.85
CA LEU A 183 -0.12 17.08 11.80
C LEU A 183 1.19 16.93 12.55
N HIS A 184 2.28 17.11 11.82
CA HIS A 184 3.64 17.01 12.31
C HIS A 184 4.39 18.34 12.12
N SER A 185 5.32 18.62 13.02
CA SER A 185 6.28 19.72 12.81
C SER A 185 7.16 19.41 11.61
N VAL A 186 7.51 20.45 10.85
CA VAL A 186 8.48 20.35 9.76
C VAL A 186 9.87 20.03 10.35
N PRO A 187 10.55 18.94 9.93
CA PRO A 187 11.84 18.57 10.50
C PRO A 187 13.00 19.38 9.91
N GLY A 188 14.02 19.65 10.73
CA GLY A 188 15.29 20.25 10.30
C GLY A 188 15.13 21.60 9.58
N ASP A 189 16.03 21.85 8.62
CA ASP A 189 16.08 23.09 7.82
C ASP A 189 15.53 22.89 6.39
N LEU A 190 14.50 22.05 6.24
CA LEU A 190 13.87 21.80 4.96
C LEU A 190 13.25 23.08 4.37
N THR A 191 13.31 23.20 3.04
CA THR A 191 12.46 24.17 2.32
C THR A 191 10.99 23.82 2.52
N LEU A 192 10.08 24.78 2.32
CA LEU A 192 8.64 24.52 2.39
C LEU A 192 8.18 23.54 1.31
N GLU A 193 8.77 23.57 0.11
CA GLU A 193 8.50 22.59 -0.92
C GLU A 193 8.95 21.18 -0.52
N GLN A 194 10.14 21.03 0.07
CA GLN A 194 10.60 19.75 0.63
C GLN A 194 9.69 19.28 1.77
N ALA A 195 9.28 20.18 2.67
CA ALA A 195 8.45 19.86 3.82
C ALA A 195 7.08 19.26 3.43
N GLY A 196 6.59 19.57 2.23
CA GLY A 196 5.31 19.07 1.73
C GLY A 196 5.40 18.00 0.65
N SER A 197 6.53 17.29 0.51
CA SER A 197 6.76 16.39 -0.65
C SER A 197 7.10 14.93 -0.34
N TYR A 198 7.10 14.50 0.93
CA TYR A 198 7.80 13.26 1.30
C TYR A 198 7.05 12.29 2.20
N ILE A 199 6.02 12.71 2.96
CA ILE A 199 5.53 11.87 4.07
C ILE A 199 4.92 10.58 3.55
N LEU A 200 4.14 10.63 2.45
CA LEU A 200 3.53 9.42 1.93
C LEU A 200 4.60 8.43 1.43
N ASN A 201 5.48 8.91 0.55
CA ASN A 201 6.49 8.06 -0.09
C ASN A 201 7.53 7.57 0.92
N LEU A 202 8.21 8.49 1.61
CA LEU A 202 9.28 8.15 2.54
C LEU A 202 8.73 7.47 3.79
N GLY A 203 7.52 7.80 4.26
CA GLY A 203 6.87 7.10 5.37
C GLY A 203 6.58 5.63 5.02
N THR A 204 6.06 5.37 3.82
CA THR A 204 5.87 4.00 3.31
C THR A 204 7.18 3.23 3.25
N VAL A 205 8.23 3.87 2.72
CA VAL A 205 9.58 3.29 2.63
C VAL A 205 10.14 3.01 4.02
N TRP A 206 9.96 3.94 4.97
CA TRP A 206 10.43 3.80 6.34
C TRP A 206 9.81 2.56 7.00
N ARG A 207 8.48 2.40 6.93
CA ARG A 207 7.81 1.19 7.45
C ARG A 207 8.27 -0.07 6.73
N ALA A 208 8.41 -0.02 5.40
CA ALA A 208 8.84 -1.16 4.62
C ALA A 208 10.23 -1.65 5.06
N LEU A 209 11.19 -0.73 5.21
CA LEU A 209 12.58 -1.06 5.54
C LEU A 209 12.76 -1.40 7.03
N PHE A 210 12.29 -0.53 7.93
CA PHE A 210 12.64 -0.62 9.35
C PHE A 210 11.63 -1.41 10.19
N THR A 211 10.36 -1.45 9.80
CA THR A 211 9.32 -2.20 10.54
C THR A 211 9.04 -3.56 9.91
N THR A 212 8.90 -3.59 8.58
CA THR A 212 8.45 -4.81 7.87
C THR A 212 9.61 -5.71 7.55
N LEU A 213 10.67 -5.21 6.90
CA LEU A 213 11.85 -5.99 6.55
C LEU A 213 12.78 -6.19 7.74
N ASP A 214 12.86 -5.18 8.63
CA ASP A 214 13.82 -5.14 9.74
C ASP A 214 15.25 -5.28 9.19
N ILE A 215 15.63 -4.33 8.33
CA ILE A 215 16.88 -4.39 7.57
C ILE A 215 18.11 -4.29 8.46
N GLU A 216 19.15 -5.05 8.10
CA GLU A 216 20.44 -5.03 8.76
C GLU A 216 21.53 -4.50 7.80
N GLY A 217 22.42 -3.64 8.31
CA GLY A 217 23.58 -3.17 7.56
C GLY A 217 24.52 -4.32 7.13
N GLY A 218 25.21 -4.14 6.00
CA GLY A 218 26.13 -5.14 5.44
C GLY A 218 25.47 -6.24 4.61
N ARG A 219 24.15 -6.21 4.44
CA ARG A 219 23.36 -7.13 3.61
C ARG A 219 23.08 -6.57 2.21
N THR A 220 22.61 -7.41 1.29
CA THR A 220 22.23 -7.00 -0.08
C THR A 220 20.74 -6.70 -0.18
N ILE A 221 20.37 -5.72 -1.00
CA ILE A 221 18.96 -5.41 -1.27
C ILE A 221 18.72 -5.10 -2.75
N PHE A 222 17.61 -5.63 -3.26
CA PHE A 222 17.10 -5.32 -4.60
C PHE A 222 15.90 -4.37 -4.51
N VAL A 223 15.93 -3.26 -5.25
CA VAL A 223 14.87 -2.23 -5.19
C VAL A 223 14.29 -1.98 -6.58
N GLU A 224 12.97 -2.16 -6.71
CA GLU A 224 12.25 -1.82 -7.95
C GLU A 224 12.11 -0.31 -8.16
N GLY A 225 12.13 0.15 -9.41
CA GLY A 225 11.87 1.55 -9.74
C GLY A 225 12.84 2.52 -9.09
N ALA A 226 14.09 2.11 -8.89
CA ALA A 226 15.07 2.76 -8.01
C ALA A 226 15.44 4.20 -8.39
N ALA A 227 15.01 4.69 -9.55
CA ALA A 227 15.33 6.03 -10.04
C ALA A 227 14.26 7.10 -9.71
N THR A 228 13.05 6.72 -9.27
CA THR A 228 11.97 7.69 -9.00
C THR A 228 11.07 7.26 -7.84
N GLY A 229 10.42 8.22 -7.18
CA GLY A 229 9.42 8.01 -6.13
C GLY A 229 9.92 7.11 -4.99
N THR A 230 9.03 6.25 -4.50
CA THR A 230 9.33 5.31 -3.40
C THR A 230 10.53 4.39 -3.67
N GLY A 231 10.76 3.99 -4.92
CA GLY A 231 11.93 3.18 -5.28
C GLY A 231 13.24 3.94 -5.09
N HIS A 232 13.27 5.22 -5.42
CA HIS A 232 14.43 6.08 -5.18
C HIS A 232 14.66 6.32 -3.69
N ASP A 233 13.61 6.64 -2.94
CA ASP A 233 13.70 6.84 -1.50
C ASP A 233 14.14 5.56 -0.78
N ALA A 234 13.65 4.38 -1.20
CA ALA A 234 14.08 3.09 -0.68
C ALA A 234 15.56 2.79 -0.99
N MET A 235 16.00 3.10 -2.21
CA MET A 235 17.40 2.93 -2.61
C MET A 235 18.33 3.83 -1.79
N LYS A 236 18.03 5.13 -1.72
CA LYS A 236 18.81 6.10 -0.94
C LYS A 236 18.86 5.74 0.54
N THR A 237 17.71 5.42 1.12
CA THR A 237 17.61 5.04 2.54
C THR A 237 18.42 3.77 2.83
N SER A 238 18.33 2.76 1.96
CA SER A 238 19.05 1.50 2.14
C SER A 238 20.57 1.66 1.97
N SER A 239 21.01 2.52 1.04
CA SER A 239 22.43 2.81 0.87
C SER A 239 22.99 3.52 2.11
N LYS A 240 22.27 4.51 2.64
CA LYS A 240 22.63 5.23 3.89
C LYS A 240 22.64 4.34 5.13
N THR A 241 21.85 3.28 5.17
CA THR A 241 21.83 2.31 6.28
C THR A 241 22.90 1.20 6.11
N GLY A 242 23.74 1.29 5.09
CA GLY A 242 24.90 0.42 4.89
C GLY A 242 24.59 -0.89 4.16
N LEU A 243 23.48 -0.96 3.40
CA LEU A 243 23.20 -2.11 2.54
C LEU A 243 23.86 -1.94 1.17
N SER A 244 24.18 -3.06 0.52
CA SER A 244 24.60 -3.10 -0.88
C SER A 244 23.36 -3.11 -1.78
N VAL A 245 23.01 -1.93 -2.31
CA VAL A 245 21.77 -1.75 -3.07
C VAL A 245 21.97 -1.96 -4.56
N THR A 246 21.17 -2.82 -5.17
CA THR A 246 21.06 -2.94 -6.64
C THR A 246 19.67 -2.51 -7.10
N GLY A 247 19.60 -1.49 -7.96
CA GLY A 247 18.34 -0.92 -8.43
C GLY A 247 17.84 -1.49 -9.75
N LEU A 248 16.54 -1.74 -9.88
CA LEU A 248 15.89 -1.99 -11.16
C LEU A 248 15.46 -0.66 -11.80
N VAL A 249 15.88 -0.45 -13.04
CA VAL A 249 15.58 0.76 -13.83
C VAL A 249 15.06 0.38 -15.22
N SER A 250 14.76 1.39 -16.04
CA SER A 250 14.21 1.21 -17.40
C SER A 250 14.89 2.04 -18.47
N SER A 251 16.12 2.51 -18.19
CA SER A 251 16.98 3.16 -19.17
C SER A 251 18.43 3.20 -18.69
N PRO A 252 19.42 3.31 -19.60
CA PRO A 252 20.82 3.49 -19.23
C PRO A 252 21.07 4.76 -18.40
N ALA A 253 20.38 5.86 -18.71
CA ALA A 253 20.48 7.11 -17.97
C ALA A 253 20.02 6.97 -16.51
N ARG A 254 18.91 6.24 -16.28
CA ARG A 254 18.44 5.92 -14.93
C ARG A 254 19.42 4.99 -14.21
N ALA A 255 20.09 4.09 -14.94
CA ALA A 255 21.11 3.21 -14.38
C ALA A 255 22.35 3.97 -13.90
N GLU A 256 22.78 4.99 -14.64
CA GLU A 256 23.87 5.89 -14.23
C GLU A 256 23.47 6.72 -13.01
N TYR A 257 22.26 7.29 -13.04
CA TYR A 257 21.72 8.09 -11.94
C TYR A 257 21.68 7.34 -10.60
N VAL A 258 21.14 6.11 -10.56
CA VAL A 258 21.09 5.37 -9.28
C VAL A 258 22.49 4.97 -8.76
N ARG A 259 23.47 4.79 -9.66
CA ARG A 259 24.87 4.54 -9.26
C ARG A 259 25.51 5.79 -8.66
N SER A 260 25.24 6.98 -9.20
CA SER A 260 25.74 8.23 -8.61
C SER A 260 25.13 8.51 -7.23
N GLU A 261 23.92 7.99 -6.96
CA GLU A 261 23.23 8.10 -5.68
C GLU A 261 23.60 6.98 -4.67
N GLY A 262 24.58 6.13 -4.98
CA GLY A 262 25.14 5.15 -4.03
C GLY A 262 24.64 3.71 -4.17
N ALA A 263 23.96 3.34 -5.27
CA ALA A 263 23.72 1.94 -5.60
C ALA A 263 25.02 1.26 -6.08
N VAL A 264 25.28 0.02 -5.64
CA VAL A 264 26.43 -0.79 -6.10
C VAL A 264 26.26 -1.23 -7.55
N GLY A 265 25.02 -1.25 -8.04
CA GLY A 265 24.70 -1.67 -9.39
C GLY A 265 23.27 -1.33 -9.80
N ALA A 266 23.00 -1.52 -11.09
CA ALA A 266 21.68 -1.31 -11.66
C ALA A 266 21.38 -2.35 -12.74
N ILE A 267 20.17 -2.86 -12.76
CA ILE A 267 19.64 -3.75 -13.80
C ILE A 267 18.63 -2.95 -14.61
N ASP A 268 18.89 -2.79 -15.91
CA ASP A 268 17.92 -2.19 -16.83
C ASP A 268 16.97 -3.26 -17.35
N ARG A 269 15.70 -3.21 -16.95
CA ARG A 269 14.69 -4.19 -17.36
C ARG A 269 14.40 -4.18 -18.87
N THR A 270 14.85 -3.15 -19.59
CA THR A 270 14.67 -3.01 -21.04
C THR A 270 15.85 -3.55 -21.84
N ASP A 271 16.92 -4.01 -21.18
CA ASP A 271 18.08 -4.62 -21.85
C ASP A 271 17.65 -5.87 -22.65
N PRO A 272 17.95 -5.95 -23.95
CA PRO A 272 17.59 -7.08 -24.81
C PRO A 272 18.03 -8.45 -24.29
N ARG A 273 19.05 -8.53 -23.43
CA ARG A 273 19.51 -9.77 -22.79
C ARG A 273 18.41 -10.48 -22.01
N TRP A 274 17.45 -9.75 -21.45
CA TRP A 274 16.42 -10.29 -20.56
C TRP A 274 15.10 -9.52 -20.57
N ALA A 275 14.92 -8.51 -21.43
CA ALA A 275 13.68 -7.72 -21.46
C ALA A 275 12.41 -8.58 -21.57
N ALA A 276 12.48 -9.69 -22.33
CA ALA A 276 11.37 -10.62 -22.50
C ALA A 276 11.08 -11.49 -21.27
N ALA A 277 11.96 -11.51 -20.26
CA ALA A 277 11.84 -12.35 -19.08
C ALA A 277 10.96 -11.73 -17.97
N PHE A 278 10.67 -10.43 -18.04
CA PHE A 278 9.79 -9.73 -17.08
C PHE A 278 8.31 -9.98 -17.40
N THR A 279 7.83 -11.17 -17.04
CA THR A 279 6.44 -11.61 -17.20
C THR A 279 5.96 -12.31 -15.93
N ALA A 280 4.64 -12.44 -15.79
CA ALA A 280 4.06 -13.41 -14.85
C ALA A 280 4.58 -14.83 -15.15
N VAL A 281 4.59 -15.69 -14.14
CA VAL A 281 4.94 -17.11 -14.29
C VAL A 281 3.80 -17.82 -15.04
N PRO A 282 4.07 -18.51 -16.17
CA PRO A 282 3.05 -19.26 -16.90
C PRO A 282 2.57 -20.48 -16.10
N GLU A 283 1.41 -21.03 -16.47
CA GLU A 283 0.86 -22.21 -15.79
C GLU A 283 1.50 -23.52 -16.27
N ASP A 284 1.92 -23.55 -17.53
CA ASP A 284 2.31 -24.74 -18.29
C ASP A 284 3.83 -24.89 -18.49
N ASP A 285 4.59 -23.79 -18.52
CA ASP A 285 6.04 -23.80 -18.78
C ASP A 285 6.86 -23.05 -17.71
N VAL A 286 6.69 -23.47 -16.45
CA VAL A 286 7.37 -22.88 -15.29
C VAL A 286 8.90 -23.00 -15.39
N ALA A 287 9.40 -24.14 -15.87
CA ALA A 287 10.83 -24.42 -15.94
C ALA A 287 11.55 -23.49 -16.94
N SER A 288 10.99 -23.28 -18.14
CA SER A 288 11.58 -22.35 -19.10
C SER A 288 11.51 -20.91 -18.62
N TRP A 289 10.40 -20.52 -17.97
CA TRP A 289 10.30 -19.21 -17.34
C TRP A 289 11.38 -19.01 -16.27
N GLU A 290 11.60 -19.99 -15.40
CA GLU A 290 12.61 -19.93 -14.34
C GLU A 290 14.01 -19.81 -14.94
N ALA A 291 14.35 -20.66 -15.93
CA ALA A 291 15.63 -20.64 -16.63
C ALA A 291 15.90 -19.31 -17.37
N ALA A 292 14.87 -18.69 -17.95
CA ALA A 292 15.00 -17.39 -18.62
C ALA A 292 15.37 -16.24 -17.67
N GLY A 293 15.21 -16.43 -16.36
CA GLY A 293 15.64 -15.47 -15.34
C GLY A 293 17.12 -15.55 -14.98
N GLU A 294 17.82 -16.64 -15.31
CA GLU A 294 19.21 -16.85 -14.89
C GLU A 294 20.18 -15.74 -15.34
N PRO A 295 20.08 -15.16 -16.56
CA PRO A 295 20.90 -14.01 -16.93
C PRO A 295 20.76 -12.80 -15.99
N ILE A 296 19.55 -12.57 -15.45
CA ILE A 296 19.28 -11.49 -14.48
C ILE A 296 19.94 -11.83 -13.14
N LEU A 297 19.80 -13.07 -12.67
CA LEU A 297 20.42 -13.54 -11.43
C LEU A 297 21.95 -13.50 -11.51
N ALA A 298 22.52 -13.89 -12.66
CA ALA A 298 23.96 -13.82 -12.91
C ALA A 298 24.49 -12.38 -12.88
N GLU A 299 23.78 -11.43 -13.51
CA GLU A 299 24.12 -10.00 -13.44
C GLU A 299 24.05 -9.50 -11.99
N TYR A 300 22.99 -9.82 -11.25
CA TYR A 300 22.87 -9.44 -9.84
C TYR A 300 24.03 -9.99 -9.00
N ARG A 301 24.37 -11.28 -9.15
CA ARG A 301 25.51 -11.89 -8.46
C ARG A 301 26.83 -11.20 -8.83
N ALA A 302 27.04 -10.85 -10.10
CA ALA A 302 28.25 -10.16 -10.53
C ALA A 302 28.41 -8.79 -9.85
N LEU A 303 27.30 -8.06 -9.66
CA LEU A 303 27.26 -6.77 -8.96
C LEU A 303 27.43 -6.89 -7.43
N ASN A 304 27.10 -8.06 -6.85
CA ASN A 304 27.00 -8.26 -5.40
C ASN A 304 27.96 -9.33 -4.86
N GLY A 305 29.13 -9.49 -5.48
CA GLY A 305 30.18 -10.40 -4.99
C GLY A 305 29.76 -11.87 -4.93
N GLY A 306 28.95 -12.32 -5.89
CA GLY A 306 28.45 -13.68 -6.00
C GLY A 306 27.14 -13.95 -5.24
N LYS A 307 26.63 -12.99 -4.46
CA LYS A 307 25.42 -13.16 -3.64
C LYS A 307 24.15 -12.75 -4.38
N LEU A 308 23.04 -13.34 -3.95
CA LEU A 308 21.68 -12.91 -4.29
C LEU A 308 21.15 -11.92 -3.23
N ALA A 309 19.91 -11.45 -3.37
CA ALA A 309 19.35 -10.41 -2.52
C ALA A 309 18.91 -10.98 -1.15
N ASP A 310 19.42 -10.42 -0.05
CA ASP A 310 18.92 -10.71 1.31
C ASP A 310 17.53 -10.08 1.51
N TYR A 311 17.33 -8.89 0.94
CA TYR A 311 16.07 -8.16 0.97
C TYR A 311 15.62 -7.75 -0.44
N ALA A 312 14.31 -7.61 -0.63
CA ALA A 312 13.77 -6.98 -1.83
C ALA A 312 12.60 -6.03 -1.50
N VAL A 313 12.52 -4.92 -2.23
CA VAL A 313 11.41 -3.96 -2.18
C VAL A 313 10.73 -3.91 -3.54
N SER A 314 9.44 -4.27 -3.59
CA SER A 314 8.65 -4.39 -4.81
C SER A 314 7.42 -3.49 -4.80
N HIS A 315 7.06 -2.95 -5.97
CA HIS A 315 5.84 -2.14 -6.14
C HIS A 315 5.33 -2.10 -7.59
N ALA A 316 6.14 -2.54 -8.57
CA ALA A 316 5.78 -2.47 -9.98
C ALA A 316 4.68 -3.47 -10.36
N GLY A 317 4.59 -4.63 -9.69
CA GLY A 317 3.42 -5.52 -9.78
C GLY A 317 3.62 -6.85 -10.51
N GLU A 318 2.52 -7.40 -11.03
CA GLU A 318 2.38 -8.73 -11.66
C GLU A 318 3.53 -9.17 -12.58
N THR A 319 4.15 -8.26 -13.34
CA THR A 319 5.21 -8.64 -14.29
C THR A 319 6.63 -8.48 -13.76
N ALA A 320 6.82 -7.75 -12.66
CA ALA A 320 8.12 -7.50 -12.04
C ALA A 320 8.34 -8.35 -10.79
N PHE A 321 7.33 -8.41 -9.90
CA PHE A 321 7.35 -9.17 -8.65
C PHE A 321 7.88 -10.60 -8.79
N PRO A 322 7.50 -11.39 -9.82
CA PRO A 322 8.01 -12.75 -9.97
C PRO A 322 9.54 -12.82 -10.05
N ARG A 323 10.17 -11.89 -10.78
CA ARG A 323 11.64 -11.81 -10.92
C ARG A 323 12.30 -11.23 -9.68
N SER A 324 11.67 -10.27 -9.03
CA SER A 324 12.12 -9.73 -7.74
C SER A 324 12.15 -10.82 -6.66
N PHE A 325 11.16 -11.70 -6.64
CA PHE A 325 11.16 -12.88 -5.77
C PHE A 325 12.23 -13.90 -6.17
N GLN A 326 12.42 -14.15 -7.47
CA GLN A 326 13.46 -15.07 -7.96
C GLN A 326 14.87 -14.62 -7.53
N LEU A 327 15.12 -13.31 -7.47
CA LEU A 327 16.39 -12.69 -7.06
C LEU A 327 16.73 -12.85 -5.57
N LEU A 328 15.78 -13.23 -4.71
CA LEU A 328 16.07 -13.48 -3.29
C LEU A 328 17.05 -14.65 -3.13
N GLY A 329 18.02 -14.47 -2.23
CA GLY A 329 18.90 -15.55 -1.75
C GLY A 329 18.20 -16.46 -0.76
N ASP A 330 18.96 -17.41 -0.20
CA ASP A 330 18.49 -18.26 0.89
C ASP A 330 18.20 -17.43 2.15
N GLY A 331 17.04 -17.64 2.75
CA GLY A 331 16.53 -16.85 3.86
C GLY A 331 16.03 -15.45 3.50
N GLY A 332 16.02 -15.08 2.21
CA GLY A 332 15.70 -13.73 1.76
C GLY A 332 14.25 -13.30 2.06
N VAL A 333 14.04 -12.00 2.27
CA VAL A 333 12.73 -11.42 2.60
C VAL A 333 12.36 -10.34 1.59
N LEU A 334 11.20 -10.47 0.94
CA LEU A 334 10.66 -9.45 0.05
C LEU A 334 9.49 -8.73 0.73
N ALA A 335 9.51 -7.40 0.71
CA ALA A 335 8.37 -6.57 1.06
C ALA A 335 7.83 -5.85 -0.16
N PHE A 336 6.51 -5.63 -0.18
CA PHE A 336 5.87 -4.91 -1.28
C PHE A 336 4.64 -4.14 -0.80
N TYR A 337 4.38 -3.01 -1.47
CA TYR A 337 3.32 -2.06 -1.10
C TYR A 337 2.54 -1.53 -2.32
N GLY A 338 2.74 -2.14 -3.49
CA GLY A 338 2.09 -1.74 -4.73
C GLY A 338 2.12 -2.84 -5.78
N ALA A 339 1.31 -2.67 -6.82
CA ALA A 339 1.17 -3.65 -7.88
C ALA A 339 0.70 -3.01 -9.21
N SER A 340 1.42 -1.99 -9.68
CA SER A 340 1.00 -1.12 -10.79
C SER A 340 0.72 -1.82 -12.13
N SER A 341 1.40 -2.93 -12.42
CA SER A 341 1.26 -3.69 -13.67
C SER A 341 0.14 -4.73 -13.65
N GLY A 342 -0.50 -4.96 -12.49
CA GLY A 342 -1.52 -5.98 -12.31
C GLY A 342 -1.45 -6.66 -10.94
N TYR A 343 -2.57 -7.24 -10.52
CA TYR A 343 -2.75 -7.80 -9.17
C TYR A 343 -2.68 -9.32 -9.11
N HIS A 344 -2.49 -10.00 -10.23
CA HIS A 344 -2.35 -11.46 -10.27
C HIS A 344 -0.89 -11.84 -10.03
N PHE A 345 -0.46 -11.82 -8.76
CA PHE A 345 0.92 -12.12 -8.43
C PHE A 345 1.18 -13.61 -8.58
N THR A 346 2.33 -13.92 -9.17
CA THR A 346 2.83 -15.27 -9.35
C THR A 346 4.30 -15.32 -8.97
N PHE A 347 4.77 -16.47 -8.50
CA PHE A 347 6.20 -16.71 -8.28
C PHE A 347 6.50 -18.21 -8.36
N VAL A 348 7.77 -18.54 -8.59
CA VAL A 348 8.26 -19.92 -8.48
C VAL A 348 8.81 -20.12 -7.09
N GLY A 349 8.35 -21.18 -6.40
CA GLY A 349 8.79 -21.50 -5.05
C GLY A 349 10.29 -21.78 -4.99
N LYS A 350 10.94 -21.36 -3.90
CA LYS A 350 12.35 -21.66 -3.67
C LYS A 350 12.53 -23.05 -3.11
N ALA A 351 13.68 -23.63 -3.42
CA ALA A 351 14.08 -24.93 -2.90
C ALA A 351 14.32 -24.88 -1.39
N GLY A 352 14.01 -25.99 -0.74
CA GLY A 352 14.29 -26.24 0.67
C GLY A 352 13.04 -26.61 1.46
N SER A 353 13.24 -27.35 2.53
CA SER A 353 12.18 -27.79 3.44
C SER A 353 12.62 -27.61 4.88
N VAL A 354 11.64 -27.50 5.78
CA VAL A 354 11.85 -27.44 7.23
C VAL A 354 10.80 -28.31 7.92
N ALA A 355 11.10 -28.79 9.13
CA ALA A 355 10.09 -29.48 9.93
C ALA A 355 8.89 -28.54 10.22
N PRO A 356 7.64 -29.04 10.24
CA PRO A 356 6.47 -28.22 10.55
C PRO A 356 6.57 -27.41 11.85
N GLU A 357 7.18 -27.96 12.91
CA GLU A 357 7.42 -27.24 14.17
C GLU A 357 8.36 -26.04 13.99
N ALA A 358 9.39 -26.19 13.15
CA ALA A 358 10.31 -25.11 12.84
C ALA A 358 9.63 -24.03 12.00
N ALA A 359 8.77 -24.41 11.05
CA ALA A 359 7.95 -23.48 10.26
C ALA A 359 7.01 -22.66 11.16
N LEU A 360 6.31 -23.34 12.07
CA LEU A 360 5.44 -22.71 13.07
C LEU A 360 6.20 -21.77 14.02
N ARG A 361 7.40 -22.17 14.46
CA ARG A 361 8.27 -21.31 15.27
C ARG A 361 8.71 -20.06 14.51
N ARG A 362 9.09 -20.20 13.24
CA ARG A 362 9.45 -19.06 12.36
C ARG A 362 8.27 -18.11 12.18
N ALA A 363 7.06 -18.64 12.07
CA ALA A 363 5.82 -17.87 12.02
C ALA A 363 5.38 -17.29 13.39
N ARG A 364 6.12 -17.58 14.47
CA ARG A 364 5.83 -17.14 15.85
C ARG A 364 4.40 -17.48 16.28
N VAL A 365 3.95 -18.69 15.97
CA VAL A 365 2.64 -19.18 16.43
C VAL A 365 2.60 -19.20 17.96
N ARG A 366 1.42 -18.94 18.54
CA ARG A 366 1.20 -18.99 19.98
C ARG A 366 0.05 -19.93 20.33
N ALA A 367 0.08 -20.46 21.54
CA ALA A 367 -1.02 -21.24 22.09
C ALA A 367 -2.35 -20.48 21.99
N GLY A 368 -3.41 -21.19 21.62
CA GLY A 368 -4.75 -20.65 21.42
C GLY A 368 -5.00 -19.97 20.06
N GLU A 369 -3.97 -19.66 19.28
CA GLU A 369 -4.16 -19.10 17.93
C GLU A 369 -4.89 -20.11 17.03
N ALA A 370 -5.79 -19.59 16.18
CA ALA A 370 -6.58 -20.39 15.26
C ALA A 370 -5.74 -20.78 14.03
N VAL A 371 -5.53 -22.08 13.83
CA VAL A 371 -4.75 -22.63 12.71
C VAL A 371 -5.67 -23.37 11.74
N LEU A 372 -5.54 -23.05 10.46
CA LEU A 372 -6.13 -23.83 9.38
C LEU A 372 -5.03 -24.67 8.71
N LEU A 373 -5.30 -25.94 8.43
CA LEU A 373 -4.34 -26.87 7.82
C LEU A 373 -4.99 -27.61 6.65
N PHE A 374 -4.26 -27.83 5.56
CA PHE A 374 -4.73 -28.70 4.46
C PHE A 374 -4.10 -30.09 4.52
N TYR A 375 -4.92 -31.11 4.31
CA TYR A 375 -4.56 -32.53 4.35
C TYR A 375 -4.97 -33.24 3.06
N GLY A 376 -4.07 -34.06 2.51
CA GLY A 376 -4.25 -34.78 1.26
C GLY A 376 -4.44 -33.86 0.04
N PRO A 377 -3.67 -32.77 -0.12
CA PRO A 377 -3.86 -31.81 -1.21
C PRO A 377 -3.74 -32.52 -2.58
N ARG A 378 -4.74 -32.32 -3.46
CA ARG A 378 -4.81 -32.90 -4.82
C ARG A 378 -4.64 -34.43 -4.89
N SER A 379 -4.93 -35.13 -3.80
CA SER A 379 -4.85 -36.59 -3.70
C SER A 379 -6.12 -37.16 -3.10
N THR A 380 -6.44 -38.41 -3.48
CA THR A 380 -7.52 -39.20 -2.86
C THR A 380 -6.98 -40.24 -1.88
N ALA A 381 -5.65 -40.35 -1.74
CA ALA A 381 -5.03 -41.24 -0.75
C ALA A 381 -5.45 -40.82 0.67
N LEU A 382 -5.75 -41.81 1.52
CA LEU A 382 -6.16 -41.56 2.90
C LEU A 382 -5.00 -41.06 3.77
N LEU A 383 -3.79 -41.60 3.54
CA LEU A 383 -2.60 -41.25 4.30
C LEU A 383 -1.84 -40.10 3.63
N ASP A 384 -1.57 -39.06 4.40
CA ASP A 384 -0.68 -37.94 4.09
C ASP A 384 0.21 -37.70 5.31
N GLU A 385 1.39 -38.30 5.29
CA GLU A 385 2.33 -38.32 6.43
C GLU A 385 2.70 -36.91 6.86
N THR A 386 3.04 -36.03 5.91
CA THR A 386 3.35 -34.63 6.19
C THR A 386 2.14 -33.88 6.76
N GLY A 387 0.93 -34.18 6.29
CA GLY A 387 -0.30 -33.64 6.88
C GLY A 387 -0.46 -34.03 8.36
N LEU A 388 -0.12 -35.28 8.72
CA LEU A 388 -0.13 -35.74 10.13
C LEU A 388 0.94 -35.05 10.97
N GLU A 389 2.17 -34.90 10.44
CA GLU A 389 3.24 -34.15 11.11
C GLU A 389 2.82 -32.70 11.39
N MET A 390 2.17 -32.04 10.44
CA MET A 390 1.65 -30.69 10.62
C MET A 390 0.54 -30.61 11.69
N ILE A 391 -0.32 -31.62 11.79
CA ILE A 391 -1.35 -31.72 12.85
C ILE A 391 -0.67 -31.85 14.22
N GLU A 392 0.32 -32.72 14.35
CA GLU A 392 1.04 -32.91 15.62
C GLU A 392 1.87 -31.68 16.02
N ALA A 393 2.48 -31.00 15.05
CA ALA A 393 3.21 -29.76 15.29
C ALA A 393 2.26 -28.66 15.82
N ALA A 394 1.07 -28.52 15.22
CA ALA A 394 0.05 -27.57 15.65
C ALA A 394 -0.51 -27.92 17.05
N ARG A 395 -0.70 -29.21 17.33
CA ARG A 395 -1.10 -29.72 18.65
C ARG A 395 -0.05 -29.40 19.73
N THR A 396 1.22 -29.60 19.41
CA THR A 396 2.34 -29.38 20.36
C THR A 396 2.44 -27.92 20.81
N VAL A 397 2.10 -26.97 19.94
CA VAL A 397 2.03 -25.54 20.28
C VAL A 397 0.67 -25.12 20.85
N GLN A 398 -0.23 -26.08 21.09
CA GLN A 398 -1.60 -25.86 21.59
C GLN A 398 -2.41 -24.89 20.72
N ALA A 399 -2.23 -24.98 19.40
CA ALA A 399 -3.04 -24.23 18.45
C ALA A 399 -4.44 -24.84 18.32
N ARG A 400 -5.43 -23.99 18.10
CA ARG A 400 -6.79 -24.43 17.85
C ARG A 400 -6.97 -24.71 16.37
N THR A 401 -6.98 -25.99 16.01
CA THR A 401 -6.74 -26.39 14.62
C THR A 401 -8.01 -26.85 13.92
N VAL A 402 -8.25 -26.39 12.70
CA VAL A 402 -9.21 -26.97 11.77
C VAL A 402 -8.45 -27.56 10.59
N VAL A 403 -8.80 -28.80 10.24
CA VAL A 403 -8.22 -29.49 9.09
C VAL A 403 -9.19 -29.49 7.92
N VAL A 404 -8.68 -29.12 6.75
CA VAL A 404 -9.39 -29.17 5.47
C VAL A 404 -8.85 -30.36 4.68
N THR A 405 -9.71 -31.31 4.33
CA THR A 405 -9.36 -32.47 3.50
C THR A 405 -9.88 -32.31 2.08
N THR A 406 -9.26 -33.00 1.12
CA THR A 406 -9.80 -33.06 -0.26
C THR A 406 -11.08 -33.89 -0.31
N THR A 407 -11.08 -35.08 0.30
CA THR A 407 -12.19 -36.06 0.23
C THR A 407 -12.87 -36.28 1.58
N ASP A 408 -14.08 -36.83 1.54
CA ASP A 408 -14.80 -37.29 2.73
C ASP A 408 -14.07 -38.46 3.42
N GLY A 409 -13.47 -39.37 2.65
CA GLY A 409 -12.72 -40.50 3.19
C GLY A 409 -11.51 -40.06 4.02
N GLN A 410 -10.80 -39.01 3.60
CA GLN A 410 -9.71 -38.41 4.38
C GLN A 410 -10.22 -37.79 5.68
N ARG A 411 -11.40 -37.13 5.65
CA ARG A 411 -12.01 -36.57 6.87
C ARG A 411 -12.32 -37.67 7.87
N GLU A 412 -12.96 -38.75 7.41
CA GLU A 412 -13.30 -39.91 8.25
C GLU A 412 -12.04 -40.60 8.80
N PHE A 413 -10.99 -40.69 7.97
CA PHE A 413 -9.68 -41.21 8.40
C PHE A 413 -9.09 -40.38 9.55
N ILE A 414 -9.01 -39.06 9.42
CA ILE A 414 -8.48 -38.19 10.50
C ILE A 414 -9.31 -38.31 11.77
N GLN A 415 -10.64 -38.38 11.65
CA GLN A 415 -11.54 -38.56 12.78
C GLN A 415 -11.33 -39.90 13.50
N SER A 416 -10.79 -40.92 12.83
CA SER A 416 -10.46 -42.21 13.44
C SER A 416 -9.15 -42.23 14.23
N LEU A 417 -8.31 -41.20 14.11
CA LEU A 417 -6.96 -41.15 14.70
C LEU A 417 -6.94 -40.64 16.16
N GLY A 418 -8.08 -40.25 16.72
CA GLY A 418 -8.16 -39.84 18.13
C GLY A 418 -7.62 -38.43 18.42
N PHE A 419 -7.82 -37.49 17.48
CA PHE A 419 -7.39 -36.09 17.60
C PHE A 419 -8.46 -35.13 18.16
N GLU A 420 -9.48 -35.65 18.86
CA GLU A 420 -10.61 -34.84 19.32
C GLU A 420 -10.23 -33.77 20.36
N ASP A 421 -9.12 -33.96 21.07
CA ASP A 421 -8.55 -32.99 22.01
C ASP A 421 -7.71 -31.90 21.32
N ALA A 422 -7.24 -32.16 20.10
CA ALA A 422 -6.33 -31.31 19.33
C ALA A 422 -7.02 -30.50 18.23
N LEU A 423 -8.09 -31.03 17.64
CA LEU A 423 -8.79 -30.43 16.51
C LEU A 423 -10.13 -29.82 16.93
N ALA A 424 -10.35 -28.56 16.56
CA ALA A 424 -11.66 -27.91 16.64
C ALA A 424 -12.65 -28.47 15.59
N GLY A 425 -12.14 -29.06 14.51
CA GLY A 425 -12.97 -29.77 13.54
C GLY A 425 -12.22 -30.15 12.27
N VAL A 426 -12.87 -30.99 11.46
CA VAL A 426 -12.38 -31.39 10.13
C VAL A 426 -13.48 -31.17 9.11
N VAL A 427 -13.16 -30.55 7.99
CA VAL A 427 -14.08 -30.29 6.87
C VAL A 427 -13.47 -30.80 5.57
N SER A 428 -14.26 -31.42 4.71
CA SER A 428 -13.82 -31.87 3.39
C SER A 428 -14.33 -30.92 2.31
N LEU A 429 -13.50 -30.65 1.30
CA LEU A 429 -13.88 -29.87 0.13
C LEU A 429 -15.01 -30.56 -0.65
N GLU A 430 -15.01 -31.90 -0.71
CA GLU A 430 -16.09 -32.71 -1.29
C GLU A 430 -17.45 -32.47 -0.63
N ASP A 431 -17.50 -32.37 0.70
CA ASP A 431 -18.74 -32.10 1.43
C ASP A 431 -19.23 -30.67 1.21
N ILE A 432 -18.33 -29.68 1.15
CA ILE A 432 -18.70 -28.31 0.79
C ILE A 432 -19.28 -28.29 -0.63
N ALA A 433 -18.60 -28.91 -1.60
CA ALA A 433 -19.07 -28.99 -2.98
C ALA A 433 -20.43 -29.68 -3.10
N ARG A 434 -20.65 -30.77 -2.35
CA ARG A 434 -21.94 -31.47 -2.33
C ARG A 434 -23.07 -30.61 -1.76
N ARG A 435 -22.81 -29.81 -0.73
CA ARG A 435 -23.82 -28.96 -0.06
C ARG A 435 -24.14 -27.69 -0.85
N GLU A 436 -23.12 -27.02 -1.36
CA GLU A 436 -23.22 -25.73 -2.05
C GLU A 436 -23.52 -25.90 -3.55
N GLY A 437 -23.23 -27.08 -4.11
CA GLY A 437 -23.46 -27.41 -5.52
C GLY A 437 -22.73 -26.43 -6.45
N LYS A 438 -23.47 -25.81 -7.37
CA LYS A 438 -22.94 -24.85 -8.35
C LYS A 438 -22.43 -23.53 -7.73
N ASN A 439 -22.75 -23.29 -6.46
CA ASN A 439 -22.31 -22.09 -5.74
C ASN A 439 -20.95 -22.27 -5.07
N PHE A 440 -20.30 -23.42 -5.24
CA PHE A 440 -18.94 -23.63 -4.78
C PHE A 440 -18.01 -24.05 -5.92
N ALA A 441 -16.90 -23.35 -6.04
CA ALA A 441 -15.80 -23.68 -6.93
C ALA A 441 -14.50 -23.64 -6.11
N TRP A 442 -13.80 -24.78 -6.06
CA TRP A 442 -12.46 -24.85 -5.49
C TRP A 442 -11.43 -24.73 -6.62
N PRO A 443 -10.66 -23.63 -6.69
CA PRO A 443 -9.79 -23.37 -7.81
C PRO A 443 -8.48 -24.15 -7.71
N ASP A 444 -7.93 -24.57 -8.85
CA ASP A 444 -6.61 -25.21 -8.90
C ASP A 444 -5.46 -24.21 -8.63
N ALA A 445 -5.61 -22.99 -9.14
CA ALA A 445 -4.73 -21.84 -8.95
C ALA A 445 -5.59 -20.58 -8.83
N MET A 446 -5.04 -19.45 -8.38
CA MET A 446 -5.80 -18.20 -8.37
C MET A 446 -6.39 -17.93 -9.77
N PRO A 447 -7.70 -17.68 -9.91
CA PRO A 447 -8.28 -17.34 -11.20
C PRO A 447 -7.65 -16.06 -11.76
N ARG A 448 -7.30 -16.08 -13.05
CA ARG A 448 -6.79 -14.89 -13.71
C ARG A 448 -7.90 -13.84 -13.80
N LEU A 449 -7.65 -12.67 -13.24
CA LEU A 449 -8.58 -11.56 -13.32
C LEU A 449 -8.34 -10.77 -14.61
N PRO A 450 -9.39 -10.30 -15.29
CA PRO A 450 -9.26 -9.32 -16.38
C PRO A 450 -8.47 -8.09 -15.93
N ASP A 451 -7.77 -7.43 -16.85
CA ASP A 451 -7.10 -6.17 -16.53
C ASP A 451 -8.15 -5.08 -16.26
N ALA A 452 -8.11 -4.51 -15.06
CA ALA A 452 -9.06 -3.47 -14.64
C ALA A 452 -8.97 -2.20 -15.50
N LYS A 453 -7.84 -1.95 -16.18
CA LYS A 453 -7.71 -0.83 -17.13
C LYS A 453 -8.39 -1.10 -18.47
N GLY A 454 -8.43 -2.36 -18.90
CA GLY A 454 -9.04 -2.76 -20.17
C GLY A 454 -10.54 -3.00 -20.07
N ASP A 455 -11.00 -3.69 -19.02
CA ASP A 455 -12.42 -3.99 -18.78
C ASP A 455 -12.71 -4.10 -17.26
N ILE A 456 -13.05 -2.96 -16.66
CA ILE A 456 -13.32 -2.87 -15.21
C ILE A 456 -14.56 -3.65 -14.77
N GLU A 457 -15.58 -3.77 -15.63
CA GLU A 457 -16.81 -4.49 -15.30
C GLU A 457 -16.57 -6.00 -15.30
N ALA A 458 -15.83 -6.52 -16.29
CA ALA A 458 -15.39 -7.91 -16.26
C ALA A 458 -14.49 -8.19 -15.05
N PHE A 459 -13.54 -7.30 -14.73
CA PHE A 459 -12.71 -7.41 -13.53
C PHE A 459 -13.56 -7.51 -12.25
N ARG A 460 -14.50 -6.57 -12.05
CA ARG A 460 -15.40 -6.55 -10.88
C ARG A 460 -16.27 -7.80 -10.80
N ALA A 461 -16.77 -8.27 -11.94
CA ALA A 461 -17.54 -9.51 -12.01
C ALA A 461 -16.68 -10.72 -11.60
N SER A 462 -15.45 -10.85 -12.09
CA SER A 462 -14.54 -11.93 -11.71
C SER A 462 -14.16 -11.90 -10.22
N VAL A 463 -13.88 -10.72 -9.66
CA VAL A 463 -13.60 -10.56 -8.22
C VAL A 463 -14.82 -10.99 -7.38
N ARG A 464 -16.03 -10.57 -7.79
CA ARG A 464 -17.27 -10.95 -7.12
C ARG A 464 -17.52 -12.46 -7.20
N ASP A 465 -17.32 -13.05 -8.37
CA ASP A 465 -17.50 -14.49 -8.58
C ASP A 465 -16.56 -15.30 -7.69
N TYR A 466 -15.28 -14.92 -7.63
CA TYR A 466 -14.29 -15.54 -6.75
C TYR A 466 -14.68 -15.41 -5.26
N GLN A 467 -15.16 -14.24 -4.86
CA GLN A 467 -15.64 -14.02 -3.50
C GLN A 467 -16.86 -14.88 -3.16
N ASP A 468 -17.85 -14.94 -4.07
CA ASP A 468 -19.14 -15.59 -3.83
C ASP A 468 -19.10 -17.11 -3.97
N LYS A 469 -18.29 -17.63 -4.91
CA LYS A 469 -18.20 -19.07 -5.19
C LYS A 469 -17.04 -19.77 -4.52
N THR A 470 -16.02 -19.06 -4.05
CA THR A 470 -14.87 -19.70 -3.39
C THR A 470 -14.75 -19.23 -1.94
N LEU A 471 -14.54 -17.92 -1.73
CA LEU A 471 -14.16 -17.41 -0.41
C LEU A 471 -15.30 -17.48 0.61
N LYS A 472 -16.52 -17.08 0.24
CA LYS A 472 -17.68 -17.08 1.16
C LYS A 472 -18.08 -18.48 1.61
N PRO A 473 -18.28 -19.48 0.72
CA PRO A 473 -18.71 -20.81 1.15
C PRO A 473 -17.61 -21.52 1.96
N PHE A 474 -16.34 -21.44 1.49
CA PHE A 474 -15.21 -22.02 2.20
C PHE A 474 -14.98 -21.36 3.56
N GLY A 475 -14.94 -20.03 3.60
CA GLY A 475 -14.76 -19.26 4.83
C GLY A 475 -15.90 -19.47 5.83
N SER A 476 -17.14 -19.65 5.37
CA SER A 476 -18.28 -20.01 6.22
C SER A 476 -18.11 -21.40 6.84
N ALA A 477 -17.68 -22.40 6.06
CA ALA A 477 -17.46 -23.75 6.55
C ALA A 477 -16.34 -23.82 7.58
N VAL A 478 -15.20 -23.19 7.30
CA VAL A 478 -14.05 -23.09 8.22
C VAL A 478 -14.40 -22.25 9.45
N GLY A 479 -15.00 -21.07 9.25
CA GLY A 479 -15.34 -20.14 10.31
C GLY A 479 -16.32 -20.71 11.32
N LYS A 480 -17.25 -21.57 10.89
CA LYS A 480 -18.15 -22.28 11.81
C LYS A 480 -17.38 -23.11 12.86
N LEU A 481 -16.28 -23.75 12.46
CA LEU A 481 -15.47 -24.62 13.30
C LEU A 481 -14.43 -23.84 14.12
N LEU A 482 -13.86 -22.77 13.54
CA LEU A 482 -12.91 -21.88 14.22
C LEU A 482 -13.57 -20.81 15.11
N ARG A 483 -14.89 -20.86 15.35
CA ARG A 483 -15.54 -19.89 16.24
C ARG A 483 -15.22 -20.17 17.71
N SER A 484 -14.88 -19.11 18.44
CA SER A 484 -14.67 -19.11 19.90
C SER A 484 -15.02 -17.73 20.48
N PRO A 485 -15.15 -17.58 21.81
CA PRO A 485 -15.44 -16.28 22.42
C PRO A 485 -14.47 -15.16 22.04
N ASP A 486 -13.19 -15.49 21.86
CA ASP A 486 -12.11 -14.58 21.45
C ASP A 486 -11.90 -14.52 19.92
N ASN A 487 -12.55 -15.39 19.15
CA ASN A 487 -12.55 -15.39 17.68
C ASN A 487 -13.99 -15.58 17.14
N PRO A 488 -14.88 -14.59 17.33
CA PRO A 488 -16.31 -14.74 17.00
C PRO A 488 -16.59 -14.89 15.51
N ARG A 489 -15.66 -14.44 14.64
CA ARG A 489 -15.75 -14.61 13.18
C ARG A 489 -15.16 -15.94 12.69
N GLY A 490 -14.38 -16.63 13.52
CA GLY A 490 -13.69 -17.87 13.16
C GLY A 490 -12.66 -17.72 12.05
N ALA A 491 -12.01 -16.55 11.95
CA ALA A 491 -10.95 -16.35 10.97
C ALA A 491 -9.64 -16.99 11.46
N PRO A 492 -8.85 -17.67 10.61
CA PRO A 492 -7.57 -18.23 11.01
C PRO A 492 -6.53 -17.14 11.27
N ASP A 493 -5.76 -17.28 12.35
CA ASP A 493 -4.57 -16.47 12.64
C ASP A 493 -3.37 -16.91 11.78
N LEU A 494 -3.36 -18.20 11.42
CA LEU A 494 -2.32 -18.83 10.63
C LEU A 494 -2.92 -19.93 9.74
N VAL A 495 -2.39 -20.07 8.52
CA VAL A 495 -2.71 -21.17 7.62
C VAL A 495 -1.43 -21.96 7.33
N LEU A 496 -1.44 -23.27 7.60
CA LEU A 496 -0.43 -24.22 7.14
C LEU A 496 -0.81 -24.67 5.72
N GLU A 497 -0.16 -24.06 4.74
CA GLU A 497 -0.31 -24.37 3.33
C GLU A 497 0.58 -25.54 2.90
N ARG A 498 0.29 -26.06 1.71
CA ARG A 498 0.90 -27.27 1.18
C ARG A 498 1.60 -27.01 -0.15
N ALA A 499 2.84 -27.49 -0.27
CA ALA A 499 3.61 -27.24 -1.49
C ALA A 499 3.06 -28.00 -2.73
N GLY A 500 2.16 -28.97 -2.55
CA GLY A 500 1.53 -29.74 -3.63
C GLY A 500 0.35 -29.07 -4.34
N GLN A 501 -0.08 -27.88 -3.91
CA GLN A 501 -1.23 -27.16 -4.48
C GLN A 501 -0.96 -25.65 -4.62
N ASP A 502 -1.77 -24.96 -5.41
CA ASP A 502 -1.73 -23.50 -5.56
C ASP A 502 -3.02 -22.83 -5.06
N THR A 503 -3.27 -22.95 -3.76
CA THR A 503 -4.44 -22.33 -3.09
C THR A 503 -4.08 -21.06 -2.33
N LEU A 504 -2.88 -20.50 -2.59
CA LEU A 504 -2.34 -19.35 -1.88
C LEU A 504 -3.24 -18.11 -1.98
N GLY A 505 -3.88 -17.91 -3.13
CA GLY A 505 -4.88 -16.86 -3.32
C GLY A 505 -6.12 -16.98 -2.44
N VAL A 506 -6.50 -18.20 -2.04
CA VAL A 506 -7.62 -18.44 -1.10
C VAL A 506 -7.15 -18.20 0.34
N THR A 507 -6.00 -18.76 0.70
CA THR A 507 -5.49 -18.75 2.08
C THR A 507 -5.04 -17.37 2.52
N THR A 508 -4.41 -16.61 1.63
CA THR A 508 -4.11 -15.19 1.89
C THR A 508 -5.37 -14.35 2.03
N ALA A 509 -6.44 -14.62 1.29
CA ALA A 509 -7.70 -13.89 1.44
C ALA A 509 -8.47 -14.24 2.74
N LEU A 510 -8.32 -15.48 3.23
CA LEU A 510 -9.03 -15.99 4.40
C LEU A 510 -8.36 -15.65 5.75
N VAL A 511 -7.03 -15.69 5.81
CA VAL A 511 -6.28 -15.44 7.06
C VAL A 511 -6.53 -14.01 7.58
N LYS A 512 -6.53 -13.80 8.90
CA LYS A 512 -6.84 -12.49 9.49
C LYS A 512 -6.03 -11.35 8.86
N PRO A 513 -6.61 -10.16 8.65
CA PRO A 513 -5.82 -9.00 8.27
C PRO A 513 -4.83 -8.64 9.38
N PHE A 514 -3.74 -7.98 9.00
CA PHE A 514 -2.71 -7.36 9.84
C PHE A 514 -1.78 -8.31 10.60
N THR A 515 -2.30 -9.43 11.10
CA THR A 515 -1.52 -10.42 11.87
C THR A 515 -1.49 -11.79 11.19
N GLY A 516 -2.21 -11.97 10.09
CA GLY A 516 -2.36 -13.24 9.41
C GLY A 516 -1.08 -13.72 8.73
N ARG A 517 -0.81 -15.03 8.89
CA ARG A 517 0.37 -15.70 8.33
C ARG A 517 -0.06 -16.92 7.51
N VAL A 518 0.48 -17.07 6.31
CA VAL A 518 0.43 -18.32 5.54
C VAL A 518 1.81 -18.95 5.60
N VAL A 519 1.91 -20.24 5.88
CA VAL A 519 3.17 -20.92 6.19
C VAL A 519 3.31 -22.18 5.33
N TYR A 520 4.46 -22.32 4.69
CA TYR A 520 4.89 -23.53 3.99
C TYR A 520 6.06 -24.17 4.74
N ALA A 521 6.10 -25.51 4.76
CA ALA A 521 7.18 -26.31 5.36
C ALA A 521 7.87 -27.25 4.33
N GLU A 522 7.12 -27.68 3.33
CA GLU A 522 7.55 -28.59 2.26
C GLU A 522 8.38 -27.89 1.18
N ASP A 523 9.09 -28.67 0.37
CA ASP A 523 9.86 -28.16 -0.77
C ASP A 523 8.96 -27.62 -1.89
N MET A 524 9.22 -26.37 -2.27
CA MET A 524 8.42 -25.57 -3.21
C MET A 524 9.11 -25.40 -4.57
N ALA A 525 10.32 -25.95 -4.74
CA ALA A 525 11.12 -25.80 -5.96
C ALA A 525 10.32 -26.11 -7.23
N HIS A 526 10.52 -25.29 -8.27
CA HIS A 526 9.98 -25.47 -9.62
C HIS A 526 8.44 -25.46 -9.72
N LYS A 527 7.75 -25.07 -8.66
CA LYS A 527 6.28 -24.96 -8.64
C LYS A 527 5.87 -23.50 -8.63
N ARG A 528 4.86 -23.18 -9.43
CA ARG A 528 4.21 -21.87 -9.43
C ARG A 528 3.24 -21.77 -8.26
N TYR A 529 3.19 -20.60 -7.63
CA TYR A 529 2.18 -20.19 -6.66
C TYR A 529 1.60 -18.83 -7.06
N SER A 530 0.33 -18.59 -6.75
CA SER A 530 -0.40 -17.40 -7.17
C SER A 530 -1.32 -16.82 -6.09
N PHE A 531 -1.39 -15.49 -6.01
CA PHE A 531 -2.25 -14.81 -5.05
C PHE A 531 -2.66 -13.40 -5.48
N TYR A 532 -3.74 -12.91 -4.87
CA TYR A 532 -4.27 -11.57 -5.16
C TYR A 532 -3.52 -10.54 -4.34
N ALA A 533 -2.69 -9.74 -5.02
CA ALA A 533 -1.74 -8.86 -4.38
C ALA A 533 -2.34 -7.92 -3.30
N PRO A 534 -3.52 -7.27 -3.51
CA PRO A 534 -4.12 -6.41 -2.48
C PRO A 534 -4.42 -7.12 -1.17
N GLN A 535 -4.72 -8.42 -1.18
CA GLN A 535 -4.98 -9.18 0.04
C GLN A 535 -3.74 -9.31 0.91
N VAL A 536 -2.53 -9.20 0.34
CA VAL A 536 -1.30 -9.33 1.11
C VAL A 536 -0.79 -7.97 1.56
N TRP A 537 -0.62 -6.99 0.67
CA TRP A 537 -0.03 -5.69 1.06
C TRP A 537 -1.00 -4.81 1.87
N THR A 538 -2.22 -4.56 1.39
CA THR A 538 -3.17 -3.64 2.08
C THR A 538 -3.63 -4.16 3.44
N ARG A 539 -3.50 -5.47 3.66
CA ARG A 539 -3.79 -6.16 4.92
C ARG A 539 -2.54 -6.62 5.64
N GLN A 540 -1.35 -6.24 5.17
CA GLN A 540 -0.05 -6.51 5.78
C GLN A 540 0.15 -7.96 6.23
N ARG A 541 -0.29 -8.92 5.40
CA ARG A 541 -0.19 -10.35 5.67
C ARG A 541 1.21 -10.86 5.32
N ARG A 542 1.61 -11.98 5.93
CA ARG A 542 2.93 -12.60 5.72
C ARG A 542 2.79 -13.99 5.11
N ILE A 543 3.68 -14.33 4.18
CA ILE A 543 3.83 -15.66 3.60
C ILE A 543 5.23 -16.15 3.96
N VAL A 544 5.30 -17.13 4.87
CA VAL A 544 6.54 -17.68 5.42
C VAL A 544 6.83 -19.01 4.75
N MET A 545 7.94 -19.10 4.04
CA MET A 545 8.37 -20.30 3.33
C MET A 545 9.67 -20.84 3.95
N PRO A 546 10.09 -22.07 3.61
CA PRO A 546 11.30 -22.68 4.20
C PRO A 546 12.55 -21.81 4.06
N THR A 547 12.77 -21.22 2.89
CA THR A 547 13.99 -20.48 2.52
C THR A 547 13.71 -19.05 2.03
N ALA A 548 12.47 -18.57 2.13
CA ALA A 548 12.10 -17.20 1.75
C ALA A 548 10.91 -16.68 2.55
N GLU A 549 10.66 -15.39 2.44
CA GLU A 549 9.48 -14.77 3.02
C GLU A 549 8.95 -13.62 2.15
N ILE A 550 7.63 -13.52 2.03
CA ILE A 550 6.94 -12.35 1.44
C ILE A 550 6.17 -11.65 2.56
N ARG A 551 6.40 -10.35 2.73
CA ARG A 551 5.70 -9.51 3.72
C ARG A 551 4.96 -8.39 3.02
N GLY A 552 3.63 -8.40 3.11
CA GLY A 552 2.86 -7.24 2.70
C GLY A 552 3.14 -6.05 3.62
N THR A 553 3.33 -4.86 3.05
CA THR A 553 3.45 -3.62 3.81
C THR A 553 2.61 -2.53 3.17
N HIS A 554 2.18 -1.56 3.97
CA HIS A 554 1.27 -0.53 3.51
C HIS A 554 1.47 0.73 4.35
N LEU A 555 1.68 1.86 3.67
CA LEU A 555 1.92 3.19 4.25
C LEU A 555 2.78 3.13 5.54
N CYS A 556 2.42 3.89 6.56
CA CYS A 556 2.99 3.94 7.89
C CYS A 556 1.93 4.45 8.87
N ASN A 557 2.20 4.42 10.18
CA ASN A 557 1.39 5.16 11.16
C ASN A 557 2.06 6.49 11.58
N SER A 558 1.29 7.36 12.23
CA SER A 558 1.74 8.69 12.69
C SER A 558 2.97 8.65 13.61
N TYR A 559 3.13 7.60 14.42
CA TYR A 559 4.33 7.43 15.25
C TYR A 559 5.57 7.18 14.39
N GLU A 560 5.45 6.34 13.36
CA GLU A 560 6.53 6.08 12.40
C GLU A 560 6.90 7.34 11.61
N VAL A 561 5.93 8.21 11.28
CA VAL A 561 6.20 9.54 10.69
C VAL A 561 7.07 10.39 11.61
N THR A 562 6.79 10.38 12.91
CA THR A 562 7.60 11.10 13.90
C THR A 562 9.03 10.57 13.93
N ARG A 563 9.22 9.24 13.89
CA ARG A 563 10.55 8.62 13.85
C ARG A 563 11.30 8.90 12.55
N MET A 564 10.59 8.91 11.43
CA MET A 564 11.15 9.31 10.15
C MET A 564 11.64 10.77 10.21
N ASN A 565 10.83 11.67 10.76
CA ASN A 565 11.19 13.09 10.93
C ASN A 565 12.39 13.28 11.87
N ASP A 566 12.48 12.52 12.96
CA ASP A 566 13.66 12.49 13.83
C ASP A 566 14.93 12.09 13.04
N MET A 567 14.83 11.09 12.17
CA MET A 567 15.94 10.64 11.33
C MET A 567 16.33 11.66 10.25
N ILE A 568 15.36 12.38 9.67
CA ILE A 568 15.64 13.49 8.75
C ILE A 568 16.39 14.60 9.49
N ALA A 569 15.90 15.00 10.66
CA ALA A 569 16.56 16.03 11.47
C ALA A 569 17.98 15.61 11.92
N ALA A 570 18.21 14.32 12.11
CA ALA A 570 19.52 13.76 12.44
C ALA A 570 20.44 13.54 11.21
N GLY A 571 19.97 13.82 9.98
CA GLY A 571 20.72 13.60 8.73
C GLY A 571 20.86 12.12 8.32
N LEU A 572 20.14 11.22 8.99
CA LEU A 572 20.12 9.78 8.69
C LEU A 572 19.23 9.46 7.48
N LEU A 573 18.20 10.28 7.25
CA LEU A 573 17.38 10.27 6.05
C LEU A 573 17.49 11.60 5.33
N GLU A 574 17.26 11.57 4.01
CA GLU A 574 17.21 12.76 3.18
C GLU A 574 15.87 12.83 2.48
N VAL A 575 15.28 14.03 2.46
CA VAL A 575 14.14 14.32 1.62
C VAL A 575 14.65 14.57 0.20
N THR A 576 14.11 13.83 -0.76
CA THR A 576 14.40 14.04 -2.19
C THR A 576 13.84 15.40 -2.61
N GLU A 577 14.65 16.21 -3.29
CA GLU A 577 14.22 17.51 -3.81
C GLU A 577 13.03 17.33 -4.77
N PRO A 578 11.88 17.96 -4.51
CA PRO A 578 10.71 17.76 -5.34
C PRO A 578 10.76 18.63 -6.59
N THR A 579 10.10 18.18 -7.65
CA THR A 579 9.76 19.05 -8.77
C THR A 579 8.49 19.81 -8.43
N MET A 580 8.61 21.11 -8.19
CA MET A 580 7.50 22.02 -7.98
C MET A 580 6.65 22.15 -9.26
N VAL A 581 5.34 22.03 -9.11
CA VAL A 581 4.35 22.16 -10.19
C VAL A 581 3.37 23.27 -9.84
N PRO A 582 3.05 24.20 -10.75
CA PRO A 582 1.98 25.19 -10.52
C PRO A 582 0.61 24.51 -10.31
N TRP A 583 -0.28 25.15 -9.54
CA TRP A 583 -1.64 24.67 -9.29
C TRP A 583 -2.37 24.18 -10.56
N ALA A 584 -2.37 24.98 -11.62
CA ALA A 584 -3.06 24.66 -12.88
C ALA A 584 -2.48 23.45 -13.63
N ASP A 585 -1.23 23.07 -13.33
CA ASP A 585 -0.50 22.00 -14.02
C ASP A 585 -0.58 20.66 -13.27
N LEU A 586 -1.27 20.59 -12.12
CA LEU A 586 -1.47 19.34 -11.38
C LEU A 586 -2.02 18.18 -12.26
N PRO A 587 -3.06 18.40 -13.10
CA PRO A 587 -3.54 17.35 -14.01
C PRO A 587 -2.47 16.83 -14.99
N ALA A 588 -1.57 17.71 -15.45
CA ALA A 588 -0.49 17.33 -16.34
C ALA A 588 0.59 16.52 -15.60
N ALA A 589 0.88 16.87 -14.34
CA ALA A 589 1.79 16.11 -13.49
C ALA A 589 1.29 14.68 -13.23
N HIS A 590 0.02 14.52 -12.85
CA HIS A 590 -0.59 13.20 -12.70
C HIS A 590 -0.57 12.39 -14.00
N GLN A 591 -0.86 13.02 -15.14
CA GLN A 591 -0.79 12.34 -16.44
C GLN A 591 0.65 11.92 -16.79
N ALA A 592 1.65 12.76 -16.49
CA ALA A 592 3.05 12.43 -16.72
C ALA A 592 3.49 11.22 -15.87
N MET A 593 3.05 11.14 -14.61
CA MET A 593 3.27 9.96 -13.77
C MET A 593 2.60 8.70 -14.33
N TRP A 594 1.32 8.81 -14.73
CA TRP A 594 0.57 7.70 -15.34
C TRP A 594 1.24 7.15 -16.60
N ASP A 595 1.75 8.04 -17.45
CA ASP A 595 2.46 7.71 -18.68
C ASP A 595 3.92 7.26 -18.44
N ASN A 596 4.42 7.32 -17.20
CA ASN A 596 5.83 7.11 -16.82
C ASN A 596 6.79 8.03 -17.61
N LYS A 597 6.39 9.30 -17.79
CA LYS A 597 7.12 10.39 -18.45
C LYS A 597 7.49 11.53 -17.50
N HIS A 598 7.35 11.32 -16.19
CA HIS A 598 7.72 12.30 -15.18
C HIS A 598 9.21 12.64 -15.25
N THR A 599 9.51 13.93 -15.10
CA THR A 599 10.83 14.54 -15.29
C THR A 599 11.65 14.62 -14.00
N GLY A 600 10.98 14.55 -12.84
CA GLY A 600 11.60 14.56 -11.51
C GLY A 600 11.42 13.25 -10.77
N ALA A 601 12.11 13.10 -9.63
CA ALA A 601 11.95 11.94 -8.76
C ALA A 601 10.59 11.92 -8.04
N THR A 602 10.11 13.09 -7.61
CA THR A 602 8.79 13.30 -6.98
C THR A 602 8.24 14.67 -7.38
N TYR A 603 6.91 14.84 -7.36
CA TYR A 603 6.23 16.10 -7.64
C TYR A 603 5.56 16.66 -6.39
N VAL A 604 5.46 17.99 -6.32
CA VAL A 604 4.70 18.70 -5.30
C VAL A 604 4.00 19.88 -5.98
N VAL A 605 2.71 20.10 -5.68
CA VAL A 605 1.95 21.20 -6.29
C VAL A 605 2.03 22.45 -5.40
N ASN A 606 2.32 23.61 -6.01
CA ASN A 606 2.26 24.91 -5.33
C ASN A 606 0.81 25.38 -5.22
N HIS A 607 0.37 25.68 -3.99
CA HIS A 607 -0.93 26.31 -3.77
C HIS A 607 -0.75 27.79 -3.46
N ALA A 608 0.16 28.11 -2.54
CA ALA A 608 0.31 29.47 -2.01
C ALA A 608 1.73 29.87 -1.57
N LEU A 609 2.77 29.12 -1.96
CA LEU A 609 4.15 29.59 -1.78
C LEU A 609 4.41 30.77 -2.73
N PRO A 610 4.79 31.96 -2.21
CA PRO A 610 5.05 33.13 -3.06
C PRO A 610 6.35 32.99 -3.86
N GLU A 611 7.31 32.23 -3.33
CA GLU A 611 8.58 31.87 -3.98
C GLU A 611 9.10 30.53 -3.43
N ALA A 612 10.02 29.91 -4.17
CA ALA A 612 10.67 28.65 -3.76
C ALA A 612 11.83 28.91 -2.79
N GLY A 613 12.24 27.90 -2.04
CA GLY A 613 13.41 27.95 -1.16
C GLY A 613 13.15 28.57 0.21
N LEU A 614 11.90 28.99 0.49
CA LEU A 614 11.51 29.53 1.79
C LEU A 614 11.68 28.48 2.88
N ARG A 615 12.01 28.95 4.09
CA ARG A 615 12.21 28.10 5.27
C ARG A 615 11.48 28.67 6.45
N GLY A 616 10.64 27.84 7.04
CA GLY A 616 9.86 28.21 8.21
C GLY A 616 8.73 29.20 7.91
N LYS A 617 7.94 29.44 8.95
CA LYS A 617 6.71 30.23 8.89
C LYS A 617 6.98 31.72 8.68
N ASP A 618 7.96 32.29 9.37
CA ASP A 618 8.16 33.75 9.36
C ASP A 618 8.58 34.23 7.96
N ALA A 619 9.49 33.50 7.30
CA ALA A 619 9.89 33.80 5.93
C ALA A 619 8.70 33.76 4.94
N LEU A 620 7.78 32.81 5.11
CA LEU A 620 6.55 32.75 4.31
C LEU A 620 5.67 33.98 4.51
N LEU A 621 5.43 34.37 5.77
CA LEU A 621 4.56 35.50 6.09
C LEU A 621 5.18 36.83 5.61
N GLU A 622 6.50 36.98 5.74
CA GLU A 622 7.23 38.14 5.22
C GLU A 622 7.16 38.22 3.69
N ALA A 623 7.34 37.10 3.00
CA ALA A 623 7.26 37.03 1.55
C ALA A 623 5.84 37.34 1.03
N TRP A 624 4.78 36.86 1.71
CA TRP A 624 3.41 37.28 1.40
C TRP A 624 3.20 38.78 1.62
N ALA A 625 3.61 39.31 2.77
CA ALA A 625 3.44 40.73 3.07
C ALA A 625 4.16 41.62 2.03
N ALA A 626 5.36 41.22 1.58
CA ALA A 626 6.10 41.91 0.54
C ALA A 626 5.40 41.86 -0.83
N ARG A 627 4.91 40.68 -1.24
CA ARG A 627 4.14 40.49 -2.48
C ARG A 627 2.86 41.33 -2.46
N ASP A 628 2.08 41.22 -1.41
CA ASP A 628 0.78 41.90 -1.30
C ASP A 628 0.94 43.43 -1.23
N ALA A 629 2.05 43.91 -0.67
CA ALA A 629 2.41 45.33 -0.72
C ALA A 629 2.80 45.79 -2.14
N ALA A 630 3.51 44.95 -2.89
CA ALA A 630 3.94 45.24 -4.26
C ALA A 630 2.78 45.24 -5.27
N ASP A 631 1.80 44.35 -5.07
CA ASP A 631 0.60 44.25 -5.91
C ASP A 631 -0.41 45.41 -5.69
N GLY A 632 -0.08 46.34 -4.79
CA GLY A 632 -0.84 47.56 -4.52
C GLY A 632 -1.99 47.29 -3.56
N GLY A 633 -1.77 47.53 -2.26
CA GLY A 633 -2.71 47.27 -1.15
C GLY A 633 -4.13 47.87 -1.30
N HIS A 634 -4.96 47.23 -2.13
CA HIS A 634 -6.35 47.59 -2.40
C HIS A 634 -7.25 46.36 -2.33
N ASN A 635 -7.66 46.06 -1.08
CA ASN A 635 -9.01 45.73 -0.59
C ASN A 635 -8.96 44.61 0.43
N LYS A 636 -8.91 45.01 1.71
CA LYS A 636 -9.53 44.23 2.79
C LYS A 636 -11.04 44.24 2.63
#